data_AF-A0A354URS7-F1
#
_entry.id   AF-A0A354URS7-F1
#
_cell.length_a   1.000
_cell.length_b   1.000
_cell.length_c   1.000
_cell.angle_alpha   90.00
_cell.angle_beta   90.00
_cell.angle_gamma   90.00
#
_symmetry.space_group_name_H-M   'P 1'
#
loop_
_entity.id
_entity.type
_entity.pdbx_description
1 polymer ?
#
loop_
_entity_poly.entity_id
_entity_poly.type
_entity_poly.pdbx_seq_one_letter_code
_entity_poly.pdbx_strand_id
1 'polypeptide(L)'
;EDIVAKFEYTAPAGYTSASYAFTYQGEPTETKTATITEGKNTIEFAEANPARIGETIIVSLTLTGEGKEPVTDTYEFSVADYLKTLLTAAPSTFKEIKTQEQYVAMRTLAANLVNYSAKTQEYIGLEDTSSALLTTETVKGFVGDEQPADTDLAVGGEPTESDKYGFIGANLLLDGRVSVCFYFVAESKENLSLEIAFAVGSTATLTNIEEATEIAVKEGVTAYKAVLEGVSAIDMDKTFTAKLLSNGTAVGKEVTYSVKSYAHAMLSSKNDSMKSLALALYNYGVSAKSYVEAMEVTGTDVRLPETKTIDVTDDKYPASFVAEKAFSWAAVEGQSYAHSLVADGNGYMYTLTYNSMAVNASGDSNPDTSGDYYNTYRIVKLDMTGKVIGYTKTFVGAQYNGGYYWGGVEYFIPLWVKGGYVYSYNGDGKTVRIATTDITAKGVDYEVVDAIQFGTIEPKNVKAVVYNATQQKYAVYTLQTLYIFDETNLTEATRQQSVGINMVRMGGNDNNLYFVESTDNVYAPNITVYDWTGVKGTGIFISNKESLKNVKIQGITEYNGVVYYQLIGWSGGVNAVYKSDCSAAKKYDLNDYGLGKYLLNCDFETTASSLTNGWTKDGGSYIYNAIEKNGWVYEYRSCLVRFNPTDKTTVKSNLVVKKFDDENVAMFTYGDKVFVYDITNKVWKSLPLLFNADATATTEESLPIELGAYASSFRNIYVFEDTGNVAVFTGSKIVLLDSTGAEKAMYAVSTSDVSRMGGGKGGYIYYTTNAQGTKNPTVVVIDTKNGRRTTLTLPNVSQNPSNSKISSIFELNGTLCYSLFKWDGTTDSSNIQCVNLSNLKYAAPHKETEELTNAN
;
A
#
# COMPACT_ATOMS: atom_id res chain seq x y z
N GLU A 1 10.83 27.86 -1.26
CA GLU A 1 12.24 28.02 -1.65
C GLU A 1 12.38 27.75 -3.12
N ASP A 2 13.17 28.59 -3.77
CA ASP A 2 13.66 28.44 -5.14
C ASP A 2 14.56 27.20 -5.27
N ILE A 3 14.93 26.84 -6.50
CA ILE A 3 15.98 25.84 -6.68
C ILE A 3 17.30 26.51 -6.27
N VAL A 4 17.87 26.10 -5.13
CA VAL A 4 19.13 26.66 -4.64
C VAL A 4 20.30 25.78 -5.06
N ALA A 5 21.19 26.32 -5.90
CA ALA A 5 22.45 25.67 -6.24
C ALA A 5 23.53 26.07 -5.22
N LYS A 6 24.09 25.08 -4.53
CA LYS A 6 25.16 25.27 -3.54
C LYS A 6 26.49 24.83 -4.14
N PHE A 7 27.47 25.72 -4.14
CA PHE A 7 28.82 25.46 -4.64
C PHE A 7 29.78 25.38 -3.46
N GLU A 8 30.31 24.18 -3.23
CA GLU A 8 31.30 23.93 -2.20
C GLU A 8 32.71 24.05 -2.79
N TYR A 9 33.57 24.82 -2.13
CA TYR A 9 34.98 24.98 -2.53
C TYR A 9 35.89 24.94 -1.30
N THR A 10 37.18 24.67 -1.53
CA THR A 10 38.18 24.62 -0.46
C THR A 10 39.13 25.81 -0.58
N ALA A 11 39.13 26.68 0.42
CA ALA A 11 40.04 27.81 0.51
C ALA A 11 41.40 27.36 1.09
N PRO A 12 42.53 27.60 0.40
CA PRO A 12 43.85 27.28 0.93
C PRO A 12 44.22 28.15 2.14
N ALA A 13 45.22 27.70 2.90
CA ALA A 13 45.77 28.45 4.03
C ALA A 13 46.23 29.87 3.63
N GLY A 14 45.74 30.87 4.38
CA GLY A 14 46.09 32.28 4.21
C GLY A 14 45.18 33.07 3.25
N TYR A 15 44.15 32.46 2.67
CA TYR A 15 43.07 33.19 1.98
C TYR A 15 41.95 33.53 2.99
N THR A 16 41.49 34.77 2.97
CA THR A 16 40.54 35.32 3.99
C THR A 16 39.29 35.95 3.37
N SER A 17 39.27 36.15 2.06
CA SER A 17 38.12 36.72 1.35
C SER A 17 37.87 35.99 0.03
N ALA A 18 36.59 35.87 -0.34
CA ALA A 18 36.13 35.40 -1.64
C ALA A 18 35.30 36.49 -2.31
N SER A 19 35.57 36.76 -3.58
CA SER A 19 34.76 37.60 -4.46
C SER A 19 34.15 36.71 -5.52
N TYR A 20 32.83 36.75 -5.70
CA TYR A 20 32.15 35.86 -6.63
C TYR A 20 31.02 36.55 -7.37
N ALA A 21 30.79 36.12 -8.61
CA ALA A 21 29.64 36.50 -9.41
C ALA A 21 29.09 35.25 -10.12
N PHE A 22 27.77 35.17 -10.22
CA PHE A 22 27.10 34.14 -11.01
C PHE A 22 26.75 34.68 -12.39
N THR A 23 26.78 33.83 -13.41
CA THR A 23 26.16 34.08 -14.72
C THR A 23 25.05 33.06 -14.91
N TYR A 24 23.85 33.56 -15.22
CA TYR A 24 22.65 32.76 -15.44
C TYR A 24 21.86 33.40 -16.58
N GLN A 25 21.38 32.60 -17.54
CA GLN A 25 20.77 33.10 -18.79
C GLN A 25 21.69 34.03 -19.60
N GLY A 26 23.00 33.84 -19.50
CA GLY A 26 24.00 34.69 -20.15
C GLY A 26 24.23 36.05 -19.47
N GLU A 27 23.47 36.38 -18.44
CA GLU A 27 23.58 37.65 -17.72
C GLU A 27 24.37 37.48 -16.41
N PRO A 28 25.42 38.30 -16.17
CA PRO A 28 26.15 38.28 -14.92
C PRO A 28 25.37 39.00 -13.81
N THR A 29 25.33 38.38 -12.64
CA THR A 29 24.86 38.98 -11.38
C THR A 29 25.91 39.95 -10.81
N GLU A 30 25.47 40.79 -9.87
CA GLU A 30 26.39 41.66 -9.13
C GLU A 30 27.46 40.84 -8.39
N THR A 31 28.70 41.34 -8.41
CA THR A 31 29.80 40.72 -7.66
C THR A 31 29.57 40.87 -6.17
N LYS A 32 29.53 39.74 -5.47
CA LYS A 32 29.41 39.66 -4.01
C LYS A 32 30.77 39.35 -3.40
N THR A 33 30.98 39.78 -2.16
CA THR A 33 32.17 39.44 -1.38
C THR A 33 31.76 38.74 -0.09
N ALA A 34 32.53 37.73 0.31
CA ALA A 34 32.32 36.99 1.55
C ALA A 34 33.66 36.82 2.28
N THR A 35 33.61 36.93 3.61
CA THR A 35 34.73 36.50 4.44
C THR A 35 34.72 34.97 4.51
N ILE A 36 35.89 34.36 4.36
CA ILE A 36 36.05 32.89 4.30
C ILE A 36 37.08 32.41 5.32
N THR A 37 36.99 31.14 5.67
CA THR A 37 37.98 30.46 6.51
C THR A 37 38.77 29.45 5.71
N GLU A 38 39.98 29.12 6.14
CA GLU A 38 40.74 27.98 5.59
C GLU A 38 39.88 26.70 5.63
N GLY A 39 39.89 25.93 4.55
CA GLY A 39 39.09 24.71 4.42
C GLY A 39 37.80 24.91 3.62
N LYS A 40 36.76 24.15 3.96
CA LYS A 40 35.52 24.06 3.17
C LYS A 40 34.64 25.28 3.37
N ASN A 41 34.22 25.91 2.27
CA ASN A 41 33.31 27.04 2.23
C ASN A 41 32.20 26.77 1.21
N THR A 42 31.07 27.48 1.35
CA THR A 42 29.91 27.33 0.45
C THR A 42 29.42 28.70 0.01
N ILE A 43 29.07 28.83 -1.27
CA ILE A 43 28.31 29.95 -1.83
C ILE A 43 27.05 29.42 -2.50
N GLU A 44 25.99 30.23 -2.53
CA GLU A 44 24.66 29.79 -2.95
C GLU A 44 24.10 30.71 -4.05
N PHE A 45 23.45 30.10 -5.03
CA PHE A 45 22.64 30.77 -6.05
C PHE A 45 21.19 30.35 -5.88
N ALA A 46 20.32 31.31 -5.54
CA ALA A 46 18.91 31.06 -5.20
C ALA A 46 17.93 31.69 -6.20
N GLU A 47 18.38 31.98 -7.42
CA GLU A 47 17.54 32.59 -8.48
C GLU A 47 17.17 31.59 -9.59
N ALA A 48 17.47 30.30 -9.40
CA ALA A 48 17.10 29.28 -10.40
C ALA A 48 15.60 28.96 -10.34
N ASN A 49 14.96 29.05 -11.50
CA ASN A 49 13.52 28.93 -11.68
C ASN A 49 13.18 27.61 -12.39
N PRO A 50 12.13 26.87 -11.95
CA PRO A 50 11.62 25.69 -12.64
C PRO A 50 11.46 25.86 -14.16
N ALA A 51 11.06 27.00 -14.69
CA ALA A 51 10.93 27.23 -16.14
C ALA A 51 12.26 27.14 -16.92
N ARG A 52 13.39 27.12 -16.22
CA ARG A 52 14.73 27.34 -16.77
C ARG A 52 15.76 26.34 -16.22
N ILE A 53 15.33 25.14 -15.81
CA ILE A 53 16.26 24.11 -15.28
C ILE A 53 17.32 23.66 -16.30
N GLY A 54 17.12 23.92 -17.59
CA GLY A 54 18.09 23.65 -18.65
C GLY A 54 19.21 24.71 -18.77
N GLU A 55 19.06 25.87 -18.13
CA GLU A 55 20.09 26.92 -18.14
C GLU A 55 21.27 26.52 -17.24
N THR A 56 22.48 26.84 -17.67
CA THR A 56 23.70 26.60 -16.88
C THR A 56 23.96 27.78 -15.95
N ILE A 57 24.29 27.48 -14.70
CA ILE A 57 24.75 28.43 -13.70
C ILE A 57 26.27 28.39 -13.69
N ILE A 58 26.91 29.51 -14.02
CA ILE A 58 28.36 29.65 -14.04
C ILE A 58 28.77 30.53 -12.85
N VAL A 59 29.71 30.07 -12.03
CA VAL A 59 30.29 30.85 -10.93
C VAL A 59 31.69 31.28 -11.32
N SER A 60 31.97 32.57 -11.29
CA SER A 60 33.34 33.09 -11.25
C SER A 60 33.70 33.42 -9.81
N LEU A 61 34.69 32.73 -9.25
CA LEU A 61 35.13 32.84 -7.86
C LEU A 61 36.59 33.29 -7.82
N THR A 62 36.91 34.35 -7.07
CA THR A 62 38.26 34.83 -6.83
C THR A 62 38.55 34.87 -5.33
N LEU A 63 39.57 34.14 -4.89
CA LEU A 63 40.05 34.11 -3.51
C LEU A 63 41.19 35.12 -3.31
N THR A 64 41.16 35.87 -2.22
CA THR A 64 42.23 36.81 -1.83
C THR A 64 42.63 36.66 -0.36
N GLY A 65 43.87 37.04 -0.04
CA GLY A 65 44.43 36.97 1.31
C GLY A 65 45.70 37.81 1.44
N GLU A 66 46.06 38.21 2.66
CA GLU A 66 47.23 39.05 2.90
C GLU A 66 48.53 38.31 2.51
N GLY A 67 49.33 38.92 1.63
CA GLY A 67 50.56 38.31 1.12
C GLY A 67 50.34 37.09 0.22
N LYS A 68 49.11 36.88 -0.29
CA LYS A 68 48.76 35.84 -1.26
C LYS A 68 48.39 36.45 -2.61
N GLU A 69 48.82 35.82 -3.69
CA GLU A 69 48.33 36.13 -5.02
C GLU A 69 46.86 35.69 -5.16
N PRO A 70 45.99 36.49 -5.81
CA PRO A 70 44.61 36.09 -6.08
C PRO A 70 44.52 34.80 -6.89
N VAL A 71 43.58 33.93 -6.54
CA VAL A 71 43.28 32.69 -7.29
C VAL A 71 41.86 32.78 -7.81
N THR A 72 41.68 32.61 -9.12
CA THR A 72 40.37 32.65 -9.78
C THR A 72 40.03 31.28 -10.35
N ASP A 73 38.84 30.79 -10.03
CA ASP A 73 38.27 29.56 -10.54
C ASP A 73 36.87 29.81 -11.13
N THR A 74 36.49 28.95 -12.07
CA THR A 74 35.13 28.94 -12.64
C THR A 74 34.48 27.58 -12.42
N TYR A 75 33.22 27.59 -12.00
CA TYR A 75 32.42 26.38 -11.79
C TYR A 75 31.15 26.44 -12.64
N GLU A 76 30.75 25.32 -13.22
CA GLU A 76 29.51 25.22 -13.99
C GLU A 76 28.58 24.19 -13.34
N PHE A 77 27.30 24.51 -13.27
CA PHE A 77 26.27 23.61 -12.76
C PHE A 77 24.99 23.73 -13.58
N SER A 78 24.36 22.58 -13.85
CA SER A 78 23.11 22.48 -14.59
C SER A 78 22.13 21.67 -13.76
N VAL A 79 20.96 22.26 -13.47
CA VAL A 79 19.89 21.59 -12.72
C VAL A 79 19.39 20.38 -13.53
N ALA A 80 19.26 20.52 -14.85
CA ALA A 80 18.86 19.44 -15.76
C ALA A 80 19.83 18.25 -15.71
N ASP A 81 21.15 18.49 -15.71
CA ASP A 81 22.14 17.40 -15.65
C ASP A 81 22.14 16.70 -14.28
N TYR A 82 21.93 17.47 -13.21
CA TYR A 82 21.76 16.91 -11.88
C TYR A 82 20.51 16.03 -11.80
N LEU A 83 19.36 16.51 -12.29
CA LEU A 83 18.11 15.73 -12.34
C LEU A 83 18.25 14.48 -13.20
N LYS A 84 18.93 14.57 -14.35
CA LYS A 84 19.25 13.40 -15.17
C LYS A 84 20.05 12.35 -14.39
N THR A 85 21.02 12.79 -13.59
CA THR A 85 21.80 11.90 -12.72
C THR A 85 20.91 11.22 -11.69
N LEU A 86 20.05 11.97 -10.98
CA LEU A 86 19.09 11.41 -10.02
C LEU A 86 18.15 10.38 -10.66
N LEU A 87 17.72 10.64 -11.90
CA LEU A 87 16.76 9.80 -12.61
C LEU A 87 17.38 8.55 -13.26
N THR A 88 18.69 8.49 -13.48
CA THR A 88 19.34 7.42 -14.27
C THR A 88 20.45 6.66 -13.55
N ALA A 89 21.08 7.24 -12.54
CA ALA A 89 22.19 6.58 -11.84
C ALA A 89 21.68 5.47 -10.90
N ALA A 90 22.48 4.42 -10.72
CA ALA A 90 22.15 3.32 -9.80
C ALA A 90 22.09 3.81 -8.33
N PRO A 91 21.32 3.17 -7.44
CA PRO A 91 21.21 3.55 -6.03
C PRO A 91 22.55 3.71 -5.31
N SER A 92 23.51 2.83 -5.64
CA SER A 92 24.88 2.83 -5.08
C SER A 92 25.68 4.10 -5.34
N THR A 93 25.23 4.95 -6.28
CA THR A 93 25.84 6.26 -6.57
C THR A 93 25.61 7.25 -5.44
N PHE A 94 24.51 7.10 -4.70
CA PHE A 94 24.05 8.08 -3.72
C PHE A 94 24.39 7.61 -2.31
N LYS A 95 25.44 8.20 -1.72
CA LYS A 95 25.93 7.80 -0.39
C LYS A 95 24.88 7.98 0.71
N GLU A 96 23.98 8.94 0.58
CA GLU A 96 22.96 9.28 1.58
C GLU A 96 21.71 8.39 1.48
N ILE A 97 21.48 7.77 0.32
CA ILE A 97 20.36 6.88 0.08
C ILE A 97 20.73 5.48 0.56
N LYS A 98 20.05 5.00 1.60
CA LYS A 98 20.34 3.72 2.27
C LYS A 98 19.31 2.64 1.97
N THR A 99 18.11 3.02 1.56
CA THR A 99 17.01 2.09 1.32
C THR A 99 16.42 2.28 -0.08
N GLN A 100 15.75 1.24 -0.58
CA GLN A 100 15.00 1.30 -1.83
C GLN A 100 13.87 2.33 -1.77
N GLU A 101 13.25 2.50 -0.61
CA GLU A 101 12.18 3.49 -0.39
C GLU A 101 12.72 4.92 -0.54
N GLN A 102 13.86 5.24 0.08
CA GLN A 102 14.56 6.52 -0.10
C GLN A 102 14.93 6.77 -1.57
N TYR A 103 15.42 5.73 -2.25
CA TYR A 103 15.78 5.81 -3.66
C TYR A 103 14.57 6.09 -4.56
N VAL A 104 13.45 5.40 -4.33
CA VAL A 104 12.20 5.63 -5.05
C VAL A 104 11.68 7.04 -4.79
N ALA A 105 11.61 7.47 -3.52
CA ALA A 105 11.13 8.79 -3.15
C ALA A 105 11.98 9.92 -3.77
N MET A 106 13.31 9.76 -3.81
CA MET A 106 14.22 10.68 -4.49
C MET A 106 13.92 10.80 -5.99
N ARG A 107 13.68 9.67 -6.67
CA ARG A 107 13.37 9.67 -8.11
C ARG A 107 11.99 10.22 -8.41
N THR A 108 10.99 9.95 -7.56
CA THR A 108 9.67 10.57 -7.62
C THR A 108 9.76 12.09 -7.48
N LEU A 109 10.53 12.58 -6.51
CA LEU A 109 10.77 14.02 -6.35
C LEU A 109 11.42 14.64 -7.59
N ALA A 110 12.47 14.01 -8.12
CA ALA A 110 13.16 14.49 -9.32
C ALA A 110 12.24 14.49 -10.57
N ALA A 111 11.47 13.42 -10.77
CA ALA A 111 10.53 13.31 -11.90
C ALA A 111 9.42 14.35 -11.82
N ASN A 112 8.88 14.62 -10.64
CA ASN A 112 7.88 15.66 -10.45
C ASN A 112 8.43 17.07 -10.63
N LEU A 113 9.70 17.34 -10.25
CA LEU A 113 10.33 18.63 -10.56
C LEU A 113 10.49 18.84 -12.07
N VAL A 114 10.88 17.80 -12.82
CA VAL A 114 10.95 17.84 -14.28
C VAL A 114 9.58 18.10 -14.89
N ASN A 115 8.54 17.40 -14.42
CA ASN A 115 7.17 17.61 -14.90
C ASN A 115 6.66 19.03 -14.58
N TYR A 116 6.88 19.50 -13.34
CA TYR A 116 6.53 20.87 -12.94
C TYR A 116 7.25 21.92 -13.80
N SER A 117 8.54 21.70 -14.07
CA SER A 117 9.33 22.53 -14.98
C SER A 117 8.74 22.58 -16.40
N ALA A 118 8.46 21.43 -16.99
CA ALA A 118 7.85 21.33 -18.32
C ALA A 118 6.49 22.07 -18.38
N LYS A 119 5.65 21.89 -17.37
CA LYS A 119 4.35 22.59 -17.28
C LYS A 119 4.47 24.09 -17.03
N THR A 120 5.54 24.53 -16.36
CA THR A 120 5.84 25.94 -16.20
C THR A 120 6.25 26.55 -17.54
N GLN A 121 7.13 25.88 -18.30
CA GLN A 121 7.53 26.30 -19.65
C GLN A 121 6.33 26.42 -20.59
N GLU A 122 5.47 25.41 -20.61
CA GLU A 122 4.22 25.39 -21.37
C GLU A 122 3.32 26.59 -21.02
N TYR A 123 3.11 26.84 -19.71
CA TYR A 123 2.24 27.92 -19.24
C TYR A 123 2.73 29.32 -19.64
N ILE A 124 4.04 29.58 -19.58
CA ILE A 124 4.61 30.89 -19.93
C ILE A 124 5.00 31.02 -21.41
N GLY A 125 4.69 30.01 -22.24
CA GLY A 125 4.93 30.03 -23.68
C GLY A 125 6.38 29.81 -24.11
N LEU A 126 7.17 29.10 -23.30
CA LEU A 126 8.50 28.61 -23.68
C LEU A 126 8.41 27.20 -24.28
N GLU A 127 9.43 26.84 -25.06
CA GLU A 127 9.60 25.46 -25.53
C GLU A 127 9.83 24.51 -24.33
N ASP A 128 9.15 23.37 -24.34
CA ASP A 128 9.36 22.32 -23.34
C ASP A 128 10.67 21.58 -23.63
N THR A 129 11.72 22.04 -22.96
CA THR A 129 13.04 21.40 -22.99
C THR A 129 13.21 20.35 -21.88
N SER A 130 12.26 20.30 -20.94
CA SER A 130 12.42 19.60 -19.67
C SER A 130 11.88 18.17 -19.73
N SER A 131 10.77 17.95 -20.43
CA SER A 131 10.18 16.61 -20.61
C SER A 131 11.12 15.62 -21.28
N ALA A 132 12.13 16.09 -22.02
CA ALA A 132 13.18 15.26 -22.60
C ALA A 132 14.00 14.49 -21.55
N LEU A 133 13.99 14.91 -20.29
CA LEU A 133 14.64 14.20 -19.18
C LEU A 133 13.84 12.97 -18.70
N LEU A 134 12.54 12.88 -19.04
CA LEU A 134 11.69 11.73 -18.75
C LEU A 134 11.83 10.64 -19.83
N THR A 135 13.06 10.17 -20.04
CA THR A 135 13.49 9.41 -21.23
C THR A 135 12.89 8.00 -21.38
N THR A 136 12.35 7.41 -20.31
CA THR A 136 11.82 6.03 -20.31
C THR A 136 10.46 5.97 -19.63
N GLU A 137 9.66 4.96 -19.98
CA GLU A 137 8.36 4.72 -19.33
C GLU A 137 8.51 4.45 -17.82
N THR A 138 9.61 3.80 -17.40
CA THR A 138 9.95 3.65 -15.97
C THR A 138 10.13 5.00 -15.30
N VAL A 139 10.80 5.96 -15.94
CA VAL A 139 11.00 7.30 -15.39
C VAL A 139 9.70 8.08 -15.36
N LYS A 140 8.87 7.97 -16.41
CA LYS A 140 7.52 8.58 -16.44
C LYS A 140 6.60 8.03 -15.36
N GLY A 141 6.73 6.76 -15.01
CA GLY A 141 5.98 6.14 -13.91
C GLY A 141 6.26 6.72 -12.52
N PHE A 142 7.30 7.55 -12.36
CA PHE A 142 7.56 8.30 -11.13
C PHE A 142 6.84 9.66 -11.07
N VAL A 143 6.23 10.13 -12.16
CA VAL A 143 5.42 11.35 -12.15
C VAL A 143 4.11 11.05 -11.40
N GLY A 144 3.84 11.81 -10.35
CA GLY A 144 2.64 11.67 -9.55
C GLY A 144 1.37 12.03 -10.33
N ASP A 145 0.30 11.30 -10.06
CA ASP A 145 -1.04 11.51 -10.62
C ASP A 145 -2.06 11.92 -9.53
N GLU A 146 -1.57 12.29 -8.34
CA GLU A 146 -2.41 12.60 -7.21
C GLU A 146 -3.32 13.80 -7.51
N GLN A 147 -4.61 13.62 -7.20
CA GLN A 147 -5.62 14.66 -7.37
C GLN A 147 -5.86 15.37 -6.04
N PRO A 148 -5.81 16.71 -5.99
CA PRO A 148 -6.07 17.45 -4.77
C PRO A 148 -7.56 17.35 -4.37
N ALA A 149 -7.81 17.02 -3.11
CA ALA A 149 -9.15 16.98 -2.51
C ALA A 149 -9.60 18.36 -1.99
N ASP A 150 -10.91 18.62 -2.02
CA ASP A 150 -11.54 19.88 -1.59
C ASP A 150 -11.70 19.95 -0.07
N THR A 151 -10.64 20.30 0.67
CA THR A 151 -10.69 20.25 2.14
C THR A 151 -10.16 21.46 2.89
N ASP A 152 -9.40 22.36 2.25
CA ASP A 152 -8.53 23.27 3.01
C ASP A 152 -8.84 24.77 2.84
N LEU A 153 -9.69 25.14 1.88
CA LEU A 153 -10.06 26.55 1.66
C LEU A 153 -11.22 26.95 2.57
N ALA A 154 -10.93 27.75 3.59
CA ALA A 154 -11.95 28.45 4.37
C ALA A 154 -11.70 29.96 4.24
N VAL A 155 -12.36 30.58 3.27
CA VAL A 155 -12.48 32.05 3.24
C VAL A 155 -13.54 32.44 4.26
N GLY A 156 -13.13 33.16 5.31
CA GLY A 156 -14.09 33.87 6.15
C GLY A 156 -14.97 34.71 5.22
N GLY A 157 -16.27 34.42 5.20
CA GLY A 157 -17.19 34.92 4.16
C GLY A 157 -17.03 36.40 3.84
N GLU A 158 -17.39 36.77 2.59
CA GLU A 158 -17.12 38.11 2.04
C GLU A 158 -17.38 39.24 3.05
N PRO A 159 -16.46 40.22 3.17
CA PRO A 159 -16.66 41.36 4.06
C PRO A 159 -18.02 42.01 3.78
N THR A 160 -18.85 42.12 4.81
CA THR A 160 -20.15 42.77 4.72
C THR A 160 -19.99 44.29 4.72
N GLU A 161 -21.06 45.02 4.38
CA GLU A 161 -21.07 46.50 4.33
C GLU A 161 -20.64 47.20 5.62
N SER A 162 -20.64 46.51 6.76
CA SER A 162 -20.23 47.03 8.06
C SER A 162 -18.80 46.68 8.49
N ASP A 163 -18.07 45.85 7.74
CA ASP A 163 -16.82 45.26 8.22
C ASP A 163 -15.62 46.18 7.99
N LYS A 164 -15.03 46.67 9.09
CA LYS A 164 -13.80 47.48 9.09
C LYS A 164 -12.53 46.70 8.71
N TYR A 165 -12.59 45.38 8.83
CA TYR A 165 -11.51 44.44 8.54
C TYR A 165 -12.10 43.15 7.99
N GLY A 166 -11.51 42.60 6.93
CA GLY A 166 -11.93 41.30 6.42
C GLY A 166 -11.04 40.82 5.29
N PHE A 167 -10.84 39.50 5.20
CA PHE A 167 -10.15 38.91 4.05
C PHE A 167 -11.07 38.91 2.84
N ILE A 168 -10.50 39.28 1.70
CA ILE A 168 -11.12 39.18 0.38
C ILE A 168 -10.84 37.79 -0.19
N GLY A 169 -9.62 37.28 0.01
CA GLY A 169 -9.23 35.96 -0.46
C GLY A 169 -7.72 35.74 -0.38
N ALA A 170 -7.28 34.64 -0.98
CA ALA A 170 -5.87 34.28 -1.11
C ALA A 170 -5.62 33.63 -2.48
N ASN A 171 -4.45 33.89 -3.06
CA ASN A 171 -4.01 33.35 -4.34
C ASN A 171 -2.56 32.87 -4.27
N LEU A 172 -2.19 31.93 -5.14
CA LEU A 172 -0.78 31.65 -5.41
C LEU A 172 -0.23 32.65 -6.44
N LEU A 173 0.97 33.15 -6.16
CA LEU A 173 1.81 33.86 -7.12
C LEU A 173 2.90 32.90 -7.60
N LEU A 174 3.04 32.80 -8.92
CA LEU A 174 4.00 31.93 -9.59
C LEU A 174 4.99 32.77 -10.42
N ASP A 175 5.51 33.85 -9.82
CA ASP A 175 6.43 34.80 -10.47
C ASP A 175 7.85 34.56 -9.96
N GLY A 176 8.56 33.66 -10.64
CA GLY A 176 9.91 33.22 -10.24
C GLY A 176 9.92 32.17 -9.13
N ARG A 177 9.10 32.37 -8.09
CA ARG A 177 8.98 31.51 -6.91
C ARG A 177 7.52 31.28 -6.52
N VAL A 178 7.25 30.21 -5.78
CA VAL A 178 5.90 29.93 -5.26
C VAL A 178 5.66 30.75 -3.99
N SER A 179 4.70 31.67 -4.07
CA SER A 179 4.34 32.57 -2.96
C SER A 179 2.83 32.54 -2.74
N VAL A 180 2.39 32.85 -1.51
CA VAL A 180 0.96 33.01 -1.18
C VAL A 180 0.67 34.48 -0.95
N CYS A 181 -0.29 35.02 -1.70
CA CYS A 181 -0.76 36.40 -1.55
C CYS A 181 -2.12 36.40 -0.87
N PHE A 182 -2.22 37.10 0.26
CA PHE A 182 -3.47 37.30 0.99
C PHE A 182 -4.00 38.70 0.72
N TYR A 183 -5.26 38.80 0.33
CA TYR A 183 -5.96 40.06 0.08
C TYR A 183 -6.95 40.34 1.22
N PHE A 184 -6.96 41.57 1.71
CA PHE A 184 -7.84 41.99 2.80
C PHE A 184 -8.22 43.47 2.68
N VAL A 185 -9.31 43.87 3.32
CA VAL A 185 -9.73 45.28 3.44
C VAL A 185 -9.41 45.82 4.83
N ALA A 186 -9.03 47.10 4.89
CA ALA A 186 -8.90 47.86 6.13
C ALA A 186 -9.09 49.36 5.89
N GLU A 187 -9.34 50.14 6.95
CA GLU A 187 -9.41 51.61 6.90
C GLU A 187 -8.03 52.27 6.67
N SER A 188 -6.95 51.64 7.14
CA SER A 188 -5.55 52.10 6.99
C SER A 188 -4.59 50.92 7.18
N LYS A 189 -3.41 50.97 6.55
CA LYS A 189 -2.32 50.01 6.76
C LYS A 189 -1.50 50.24 8.04
N GLU A 190 -1.67 51.38 8.71
CA GLU A 190 -0.91 51.71 9.92
C GLU A 190 -1.17 50.69 11.03
N ASN A 191 -0.09 50.17 11.62
CA ASN A 191 -0.11 49.17 12.69
C ASN A 191 -0.79 47.83 12.31
N LEU A 192 -0.94 47.55 11.02
CA LEU A 192 -1.36 46.25 10.54
C LEU A 192 -0.17 45.30 10.36
N SER A 193 -0.41 44.02 10.64
CA SER A 193 0.47 42.93 10.26
C SER A 193 -0.36 41.67 10.01
N LEU A 194 0.20 40.73 9.26
CA LEU A 194 -0.43 39.44 9.00
C LEU A 194 0.35 38.34 9.70
N GLU A 195 -0.26 37.63 10.64
CA GLU A 195 0.33 36.41 11.21
C GLU A 195 -0.11 35.20 10.39
N ILE A 196 0.85 34.37 9.95
CA ILE A 196 0.61 33.16 9.16
C ILE A 196 1.13 31.96 9.94
N ALA A 197 0.26 30.99 10.24
CA ALA A 197 0.63 29.71 10.82
C ALA A 197 0.72 28.61 9.74
N PHE A 198 1.80 27.83 9.76
CA PHE A 198 2.10 26.78 8.78
C PHE A 198 1.76 25.36 9.28
N ALA A 199 1.75 25.19 10.61
CA ALA A 199 1.42 23.99 11.37
C ALA A 199 1.38 24.36 12.87
N VAL A 200 1.07 23.40 13.75
CA VAL A 200 1.13 23.62 15.20
C VAL A 200 2.56 24.02 15.62
N GLY A 201 2.77 25.31 15.93
CA GLY A 201 4.00 25.82 16.56
C GLY A 201 4.91 26.71 15.70
N SER A 202 4.65 26.90 14.41
CA SER A 202 5.44 27.80 13.54
C SER A 202 4.57 28.92 12.98
N THR A 203 4.96 30.18 13.24
CA THR A 203 4.31 31.38 12.71
C THR A 203 5.29 32.31 12.01
N ALA A 204 4.82 33.01 10.98
CA ALA A 204 5.51 34.14 10.37
C ALA A 204 4.65 35.39 10.51
N THR A 205 5.26 36.54 10.75
CA THR A 205 4.56 37.83 10.77
C THR A 205 5.00 38.67 9.58
N LEU A 206 4.07 38.97 8.68
CA LEU A 206 4.28 39.86 7.55
C LEU A 206 3.94 41.29 7.96
N THR A 207 4.94 42.16 7.91
CA THR A 207 4.77 43.61 8.14
C THR A 207 4.79 44.41 6.85
N ASN A 208 5.24 43.82 5.73
CA ASN A 208 5.17 44.46 4.43
C ASN A 208 3.75 44.31 3.86
N ILE A 209 2.96 45.39 3.97
CA ILE A 209 1.59 45.47 3.49
C ILE A 209 1.53 46.54 2.40
N GLU A 210 1.05 46.13 1.22
CA GLU A 210 0.93 46.96 0.04
C GLU A 210 -0.53 47.21 -0.31
N GLU A 211 -0.84 48.34 -0.93
CA GLU A 211 -2.18 48.59 -1.48
C GLU A 211 -2.41 47.71 -2.72
N ALA A 212 -3.55 47.02 -2.74
CA ALA A 212 -3.98 46.19 -3.86
C ALA A 212 -4.90 47.01 -4.79
N THR A 213 -4.31 47.95 -5.53
CA THR A 213 -5.04 48.89 -6.40
C THR A 213 -5.85 48.22 -7.52
N GLU A 214 -5.55 46.95 -7.82
CA GLU A 214 -6.26 46.11 -8.78
C GLU A 214 -7.63 45.62 -8.27
N ILE A 215 -7.90 45.73 -6.97
CA ILE A 215 -9.18 45.31 -6.36
C ILE A 215 -10.03 46.54 -6.07
N ALA A 216 -11.13 46.68 -6.81
CA ALA A 216 -12.12 47.71 -6.54
C ALA A 216 -12.86 47.39 -5.21
N VAL A 217 -12.83 48.35 -4.28
CA VAL A 217 -13.52 48.27 -2.99
C VAL A 217 -14.43 49.48 -2.77
N LYS A 218 -15.33 49.39 -1.80
CA LYS A 218 -16.30 50.43 -1.47
C LYS A 218 -15.60 51.70 -0.93
N GLU A 219 -16.28 52.84 -1.06
CA GLU A 219 -15.80 54.11 -0.51
C GLU A 219 -15.63 54.00 1.03
N GLY A 220 -14.45 54.36 1.54
CA GLY A 220 -14.12 54.34 2.97
C GLY A 220 -13.28 53.16 3.46
N VAL A 221 -12.98 52.18 2.60
CA VAL A 221 -12.00 51.11 2.88
C VAL A 221 -11.01 50.98 1.72
N THR A 222 -9.81 50.47 2.00
CA THR A 222 -8.77 50.22 1.00
C THR A 222 -8.44 48.73 0.98
N ALA A 223 -8.28 48.16 -0.22
CA ALA A 223 -7.77 46.81 -0.38
C ALA A 223 -6.25 46.79 -0.20
N TYR A 224 -5.77 45.82 0.55
CA TYR A 224 -4.36 45.58 0.79
C TYR A 224 -4.00 44.14 0.44
N LYS A 225 -2.72 43.92 0.20
CA LYS A 225 -2.12 42.60 0.02
C LYS A 225 -0.91 42.42 0.93
N ALA A 226 -0.70 41.19 1.36
CA ALA A 226 0.52 40.74 2.01
C ALA A 226 0.98 39.44 1.36
N VAL A 227 2.27 39.34 1.05
CA VAL A 227 2.84 38.21 0.32
C VAL A 227 3.76 37.41 1.23
N LEU A 228 3.43 36.14 1.42
CA LEU A 228 4.34 35.15 1.96
C LEU A 228 5.21 34.65 0.83
N GLU A 229 6.45 35.15 0.76
CA GLU A 229 7.40 34.77 -0.27
C GLU A 229 8.06 33.42 0.02
N GLY A 230 8.18 32.58 -1.01
CA GLY A 230 9.11 31.45 -1.00
C GLY A 230 8.63 30.21 -0.23
N VAL A 231 7.38 29.77 -0.44
CA VAL A 231 6.87 28.48 0.09
C VAL A 231 7.81 27.34 -0.31
N SER A 232 8.34 26.61 0.67
CA SER A 232 9.21 25.46 0.42
C SER A 232 8.43 24.30 -0.21
N ALA A 233 9.08 23.44 -0.99
CA ALA A 233 8.40 22.31 -1.62
C ALA A 233 7.72 21.38 -0.58
N ILE A 234 8.36 21.19 0.58
CA ILE A 234 7.84 20.37 1.69
C ILE A 234 6.64 21.00 2.40
N ASP A 235 6.44 22.31 2.25
CA ASP A 235 5.32 23.05 2.83
C ASP A 235 4.15 23.23 1.85
N MET A 236 4.29 22.82 0.58
CA MET A 236 3.22 22.96 -0.41
C MET A 236 1.98 22.12 -0.05
N ASP A 237 2.16 20.98 0.63
CA ASP A 237 1.05 20.14 1.13
C ASP A 237 0.45 20.66 2.45
N LYS A 238 0.95 21.79 3.00
CA LYS A 238 0.47 22.33 4.27
C LYS A 238 -0.63 23.39 4.07
N THR A 239 -1.47 23.51 5.09
CA THR A 239 -2.46 24.59 5.21
C THR A 239 -1.87 25.79 5.94
N PHE A 240 -1.93 26.96 5.29
CA PHE A 240 -1.58 28.25 5.85
C PHE A 240 -2.82 28.88 6.49
N THR A 241 -2.75 29.26 7.76
CA THR A 241 -3.80 30.02 8.44
C THR A 241 -3.33 31.44 8.66
N ALA A 242 -3.99 32.42 8.01
CA ALA A 242 -3.65 33.83 8.13
C ALA A 242 -4.62 34.57 9.07
N LYS A 243 -4.05 35.38 9.96
CA LYS A 243 -4.74 36.23 10.92
C LYS A 243 -4.29 37.68 10.74
N LEU A 244 -5.23 38.57 10.50
CA LEU A 244 -4.93 40.00 10.44
C LEU A 244 -4.80 40.55 11.86
N LEU A 245 -3.72 41.24 12.16
CA LEU A 245 -3.45 41.86 13.46
C LEU A 245 -3.47 43.38 13.33
N SER A 246 -4.17 44.08 14.23
CA SER A 246 -4.09 45.51 14.43
C SER A 246 -3.52 45.80 15.81
N ASN A 247 -2.39 46.51 15.88
CA ASN A 247 -1.67 46.76 17.15
C ASN A 247 -1.39 45.47 17.95
N GLY A 248 -1.05 44.38 17.23
CA GLY A 248 -0.78 43.06 17.83
C GLY A 248 -2.02 42.29 18.29
N THR A 249 -3.24 42.78 18.05
CA THR A 249 -4.49 42.09 18.39
C THR A 249 -5.18 41.58 17.12
N ALA A 250 -5.63 40.33 17.12
CA ALA A 250 -6.33 39.75 15.98
C ALA A 250 -7.65 40.49 15.68
N VAL A 251 -7.86 40.83 14.41
CA VAL A 251 -9.04 41.51 13.87
C VAL A 251 -9.56 40.76 12.63
N GLY A 252 -10.88 40.73 12.44
CA GLY A 252 -11.50 39.97 11.36
C GLY A 252 -11.53 38.45 11.60
N LYS A 253 -12.02 37.72 10.60
CA LYS A 253 -11.98 36.24 10.59
C LYS A 253 -10.65 35.75 10.04
N GLU A 254 -10.20 34.58 10.49
CA GLU A 254 -9.03 33.92 9.91
C GLU A 254 -9.36 33.35 8.52
N VAL A 255 -8.34 33.23 7.66
CA VAL A 255 -8.46 32.57 6.36
C VAL A 255 -7.49 31.40 6.29
N THR A 256 -7.95 30.26 5.79
CA THR A 256 -7.07 29.12 5.49
C THR A 256 -6.86 28.98 4.00
N TYR A 257 -5.63 28.66 3.60
CA TYR A 257 -5.24 28.49 2.21
C TYR A 257 -4.18 27.41 2.10
N SER A 258 -4.10 26.71 0.97
CA SER A 258 -3.01 25.74 0.68
C SER A 258 -2.77 25.64 -0.82
N VAL A 259 -1.58 25.17 -1.22
CA VAL A 259 -1.32 24.87 -2.64
C VAL A 259 -2.28 23.78 -3.13
N LYS A 260 -2.62 22.82 -2.27
CA LYS A 260 -3.65 21.82 -2.51
C LYS A 260 -5.00 22.43 -2.85
N SER A 261 -5.48 23.40 -2.07
CA SER A 261 -6.75 24.09 -2.35
C SER A 261 -6.74 24.88 -3.65
N TYR A 262 -5.60 25.51 -3.99
CA TYR A 262 -5.42 26.18 -5.27
C TYR A 262 -5.47 25.18 -6.43
N ALA A 263 -4.72 24.09 -6.32
CA ALA A 263 -4.69 23.05 -7.35
C ALA A 263 -6.08 22.43 -7.56
N HIS A 264 -6.83 22.21 -6.48
CA HIS A 264 -8.22 21.77 -6.55
C HIS A 264 -9.10 22.76 -7.31
N ALA A 265 -9.06 24.05 -6.95
CA ALA A 265 -9.83 25.09 -7.63
C ALA A 265 -9.48 25.15 -9.14
N MET A 266 -8.21 25.00 -9.49
CA MET A 266 -7.75 25.00 -10.88
C MET A 266 -8.22 23.78 -11.69
N LEU A 267 -8.71 22.69 -11.07
CA LEU A 267 -9.31 21.57 -11.80
C LEU A 267 -10.52 22.00 -12.64
N SER A 268 -11.22 23.04 -12.19
CA SER A 268 -12.39 23.65 -12.84
C SER A 268 -12.03 24.79 -13.81
N SER A 269 -10.75 25.17 -13.89
CA SER A 269 -10.27 26.23 -14.78
C SER A 269 -10.49 25.85 -16.24
N LYS A 270 -10.87 26.82 -17.07
CA LYS A 270 -10.94 26.67 -18.54
C LYS A 270 -9.58 26.80 -19.22
N ASN A 271 -8.53 27.13 -18.46
CA ASN A 271 -7.17 27.23 -18.96
C ASN A 271 -6.43 25.91 -18.65
N ASP A 272 -6.28 25.06 -19.67
CA ASP A 272 -5.65 23.74 -19.56
C ASP A 272 -4.17 23.79 -19.14
N SER A 273 -3.43 24.82 -19.57
CA SER A 273 -2.02 24.97 -19.17
C SER A 273 -1.92 25.37 -17.69
N MET A 274 -2.80 26.24 -17.21
CA MET A 274 -2.89 26.57 -15.78
C MET A 274 -3.28 25.35 -14.93
N LYS A 275 -4.26 24.56 -15.39
CA LYS A 275 -4.67 23.33 -14.72
C LYS A 275 -3.52 22.33 -14.61
N SER A 276 -2.80 22.12 -15.71
CA SER A 276 -1.65 21.22 -15.76
C SER A 276 -0.51 21.70 -14.87
N LEU A 277 -0.23 23.01 -14.86
CA LEU A 277 0.76 23.63 -13.99
C LEU A 277 0.42 23.44 -12.51
N ALA A 278 -0.83 23.73 -12.12
CA ALA A 278 -1.27 23.62 -10.73
C ALA A 278 -1.19 22.17 -10.21
N LEU A 279 -1.58 21.19 -11.04
CA LEU A 279 -1.44 19.77 -10.71
C LEU A 279 0.02 19.32 -10.60
N ALA A 280 0.89 19.75 -11.51
CA ALA A 280 2.30 19.41 -11.46
C ALA A 280 2.99 20.02 -10.24
N LEU A 281 2.65 21.27 -9.89
CA LEU A 281 3.12 21.95 -8.69
C LEU A 281 2.68 21.20 -7.41
N TYR A 282 1.42 20.79 -7.33
CA TYR A 282 0.92 20.01 -6.19
C TYR A 282 1.66 18.67 -6.04
N ASN A 283 1.78 17.90 -7.12
CA ASN A 283 2.47 16.60 -7.09
C ASN A 283 3.97 16.74 -6.74
N TYR A 284 4.62 17.83 -7.16
CA TYR A 284 5.97 18.15 -6.70
C TYR A 284 6.02 18.34 -5.18
N GLY A 285 5.09 19.11 -4.62
CA GLY A 285 4.94 19.30 -3.18
C GLY A 285 4.72 17.99 -2.40
N VAL A 286 3.78 17.16 -2.86
CA VAL A 286 3.52 15.83 -2.27
C VAL A 286 4.79 14.98 -2.27
N SER A 287 5.49 14.90 -3.40
CA SER A 287 6.72 14.10 -3.48
C SER A 287 7.86 14.61 -2.62
N ALA A 288 7.94 15.93 -2.39
CA ALA A 288 8.94 16.52 -1.49
C ALA A 288 8.70 16.09 -0.05
N LYS A 289 7.44 16.11 0.41
CA LYS A 289 7.05 15.58 1.71
C LYS A 289 7.40 14.11 1.85
N SER A 290 7.01 13.27 0.88
CA SER A 290 7.32 11.84 0.90
C SER A 290 8.82 11.55 0.92
N TYR A 291 9.63 12.36 0.25
CA TYR A 291 11.08 12.24 0.28
C TYR A 291 11.66 12.56 1.66
N VAL A 292 11.22 13.65 2.30
CA VAL A 292 11.67 13.98 3.67
C VAL A 292 11.28 12.87 4.65
N GLU A 293 10.04 12.39 4.59
CA GLU A 293 9.57 11.29 5.43
C GLU A 293 10.42 10.02 5.24
N ALA A 294 10.77 9.68 3.99
CA ALA A 294 11.65 8.55 3.69
C ALA A 294 13.09 8.76 4.22
N MET A 295 13.59 10.00 4.22
CA MET A 295 14.93 10.35 4.70
C MET A 295 15.02 10.41 6.24
N GLU A 296 13.92 10.71 6.93
CA GLU A 296 13.83 10.65 8.40
C GLU A 296 13.91 9.22 8.95
N VAL A 297 13.66 8.21 8.11
CA VAL A 297 13.91 6.79 8.42
C VAL A 297 15.43 6.54 8.51
N THR A 298 16.03 7.00 9.61
CA THR A 298 17.45 6.79 9.89
C THR A 298 17.67 5.35 10.35
N GLY A 299 18.52 4.63 9.62
CA GLY A 299 18.80 3.20 9.76
C GLY A 299 19.47 2.75 11.07
N THR A 300 19.15 3.35 12.21
CA THR A 300 19.48 2.84 13.55
C THR A 300 18.26 2.61 14.44
N ASP A 301 17.10 3.21 14.13
CA ASP A 301 15.84 2.99 14.87
C ASP A 301 14.75 2.31 14.03
N VAL A 302 15.16 1.66 12.93
CA VAL A 302 14.58 0.35 12.68
C VAL A 302 15.13 -0.54 13.80
N ARG A 303 14.47 -0.50 14.96
CA ARG A 303 14.12 -1.78 15.58
C ARG A 303 13.55 -2.57 14.42
N LEU A 304 14.36 -3.43 13.81
CA LEU A 304 13.84 -4.68 13.27
C LEU A 304 12.87 -5.08 14.38
N PRO A 305 11.55 -5.17 14.10
CA PRO A 305 10.60 -5.53 15.15
C PRO A 305 11.30 -6.65 15.88
N GLU A 306 11.51 -6.46 17.19
CA GLU A 306 12.17 -7.47 18.02
C GLU A 306 11.75 -8.79 17.43
N THR A 307 12.69 -9.67 17.15
CA THR A 307 12.39 -11.04 16.85
C THR A 307 11.62 -11.63 18.06
N LYS A 308 10.38 -11.21 18.32
CA LYS A 308 9.23 -12.07 18.12
C LYS A 308 9.56 -12.93 16.91
N THR A 309 10.24 -14.03 17.22
CA THR A 309 9.64 -15.34 16.99
C THR A 309 8.13 -15.15 16.99
N ILE A 310 7.58 -14.82 15.81
CA ILE A 310 6.16 -14.97 15.57
C ILE A 310 6.01 -16.47 15.65
N ASP A 311 5.51 -16.93 16.78
CA ASP A 311 5.17 -18.32 16.97
C ASP A 311 3.96 -18.58 16.07
N VAL A 312 4.23 -18.95 14.81
CA VAL A 312 3.21 -19.16 13.78
C VAL A 312 2.48 -20.49 13.98
N THR A 313 2.56 -21.09 15.17
CA THR A 313 1.68 -22.19 15.58
C THR A 313 0.28 -21.71 15.98
N ASP A 314 0.01 -20.40 15.96
CA ASP A 314 -1.35 -19.88 16.10
C ASP A 314 -2.04 -19.94 14.72
N ASP A 315 -3.10 -20.76 14.62
CA ASP A 315 -3.93 -21.01 13.43
C ASP A 315 -4.67 -19.74 12.89
N LYS A 316 -4.19 -18.54 13.23
CA LYS A 316 -4.83 -17.22 13.07
C LYS A 316 -4.28 -16.37 11.92
N TYR A 317 -3.27 -16.81 11.19
CA TYR A 317 -2.73 -16.08 10.04
C TYR A 317 -2.76 -16.94 8.76
N PRO A 318 -3.64 -16.66 7.78
CA PRO A 318 -3.48 -17.24 6.46
C PRO A 318 -2.46 -16.38 5.71
N ALA A 319 -1.17 -16.66 5.87
CA ALA A 319 -0.12 -16.04 5.05
C ALA A 319 -0.10 -16.66 3.63
N SER A 320 -1.26 -16.69 2.97
CA SER A 320 -1.41 -17.14 1.59
C SER A 320 -1.45 -15.92 0.68
N PHE A 321 -0.37 -15.65 -0.04
CA PHE A 321 -0.39 -14.67 -1.13
C PHE A 321 -1.13 -15.29 -2.32
N VAL A 322 -1.95 -14.50 -2.98
CA VAL A 322 -2.71 -14.97 -4.14
C VAL A 322 -1.98 -14.57 -5.41
N ALA A 323 -1.44 -15.54 -6.12
CA ALA A 323 -0.82 -15.26 -7.40
C ALA A 323 -1.84 -15.13 -8.52
N GLU A 324 -1.60 -14.14 -9.38
CA GLU A 324 -2.38 -13.89 -10.57
C GLU A 324 -1.57 -14.24 -11.79
N LYS A 325 -2.24 -14.79 -12.81
CA LYS A 325 -1.61 -15.01 -14.10
C LYS A 325 -1.20 -13.65 -14.67
N ALA A 326 0.11 -13.41 -14.78
CA ALA A 326 0.65 -12.19 -15.36
C ALA A 326 0.43 -12.21 -16.87
N PHE A 327 0.79 -13.33 -17.53
CA PHE A 327 0.55 -13.54 -18.96
C PHE A 327 0.75 -15.00 -19.36
N SER A 328 0.14 -15.40 -20.47
CA SER A 328 0.55 -16.60 -21.22
C SER A 328 1.54 -16.14 -22.29
N TRP A 329 2.59 -16.90 -22.56
CA TRP A 329 3.43 -16.63 -23.73
C TRP A 329 3.40 -17.84 -24.66
N ALA A 330 3.30 -17.57 -25.95
CA ALA A 330 3.34 -18.61 -26.97
C ALA A 330 4.78 -19.13 -27.05
N ALA A 331 4.94 -20.44 -26.91
CA ALA A 331 6.18 -21.12 -27.21
C ALA A 331 6.78 -20.60 -28.54
N VAL A 332 8.07 -20.29 -28.54
CA VAL A 332 8.77 -19.90 -29.77
C VAL A 332 8.84 -21.10 -30.71
N GLU A 333 8.87 -20.85 -32.03
CA GLU A 333 8.83 -21.87 -33.07
C GLU A 333 9.85 -23.01 -32.81
N GLY A 334 9.31 -24.22 -32.65
CA GLY A 334 10.11 -25.42 -32.39
C GLY A 334 10.75 -25.47 -31.00
N GLN A 335 10.19 -24.84 -29.97
CA GLN A 335 10.58 -25.01 -28.57
C GLN A 335 9.33 -25.35 -27.75
N SER A 336 9.41 -26.30 -26.84
CA SER A 336 8.21 -26.84 -26.17
C SER A 336 8.01 -26.29 -24.76
N TYR A 337 9.09 -25.84 -24.12
CA TYR A 337 9.08 -25.53 -22.69
C TYR A 337 10.09 -24.44 -22.34
N ALA A 338 9.91 -23.83 -21.17
CA ALA A 338 10.89 -22.95 -20.54
C ALA A 338 11.46 -23.53 -19.24
N HIS A 339 12.63 -23.07 -18.80
CA HIS A 339 13.40 -23.71 -17.71
C HIS A 339 13.91 -22.77 -16.64
N SER A 340 13.87 -21.46 -16.89
CA SER A 340 14.41 -20.44 -15.99
C SER A 340 13.80 -19.09 -16.34
N LEU A 341 13.78 -18.19 -15.35
CA LEU A 341 13.23 -16.86 -15.47
C LEU A 341 14.11 -15.89 -14.66
N VAL A 342 14.51 -14.76 -15.25
CA VAL A 342 15.24 -13.68 -14.57
C VAL A 342 14.81 -12.32 -15.14
N ALA A 343 14.78 -11.27 -14.33
CA ALA A 343 14.55 -9.89 -14.77
C ALA A 343 15.85 -9.06 -14.75
N ASP A 344 15.98 -8.05 -15.62
CA ASP A 344 17.17 -7.17 -15.69
C ASP A 344 17.03 -5.83 -14.97
N GLY A 345 15.93 -5.58 -14.27
CA GLY A 345 15.64 -4.30 -13.62
C GLY A 345 15.22 -3.18 -14.59
N ASN A 346 15.28 -3.39 -15.91
CA ASN A 346 14.91 -2.40 -16.94
C ASN A 346 13.55 -2.71 -17.58
N GLY A 347 12.71 -3.51 -16.92
CA GLY A 347 11.38 -3.88 -17.44
C GLY A 347 11.40 -5.01 -18.46
N TYR A 348 12.46 -5.82 -18.50
CA TYR A 348 12.50 -7.04 -19.30
C TYR A 348 12.73 -8.28 -18.45
N MET A 349 12.13 -9.38 -18.90
CA MET A 349 12.39 -10.71 -18.40
C MET A 349 13.09 -11.55 -19.46
N TYR A 350 13.89 -12.50 -19.01
CA TYR A 350 14.60 -13.45 -19.83
C TYR A 350 14.21 -14.83 -19.39
N THR A 351 13.91 -15.69 -20.36
CA THR A 351 13.62 -17.09 -20.11
C THR A 351 14.45 -17.98 -21.01
N LEU A 352 14.92 -19.10 -20.45
CA LEU A 352 15.57 -20.14 -21.21
C LEU A 352 14.50 -21.10 -21.73
N THR A 353 14.42 -21.27 -23.05
CA THR A 353 13.50 -22.22 -23.71
C THR A 353 14.26 -23.41 -24.24
N TYR A 354 13.65 -24.59 -24.25
CA TYR A 354 14.30 -25.78 -24.80
C TYR A 354 13.38 -26.64 -25.69
N ASN A 355 14.02 -27.39 -26.58
CA ASN A 355 13.44 -28.46 -27.38
C ASN A 355 14.25 -29.73 -27.18
N SER A 356 13.58 -30.79 -26.75
CA SER A 356 14.10 -32.15 -26.77
C SER A 356 13.89 -32.74 -28.17
N MET A 357 14.83 -32.51 -29.07
CA MET A 357 14.87 -33.29 -30.31
C MET A 357 15.81 -34.47 -30.10
N ALA A 358 15.30 -35.68 -30.35
CA ALA A 358 16.12 -36.87 -30.49
C ALA A 358 16.93 -36.74 -31.79
N VAL A 359 18.08 -36.09 -31.73
CA VAL A 359 19.03 -36.04 -32.85
C VAL A 359 20.28 -36.74 -32.37
N ASN A 360 20.61 -37.89 -32.95
CA ASN A 360 21.89 -38.53 -32.66
C ASN A 360 23.03 -37.60 -33.13
N ALA A 361 24.25 -37.81 -32.62
CA ALA A 361 25.40 -36.96 -32.96
C ALA A 361 25.72 -36.91 -34.48
N SER A 362 25.18 -37.84 -35.28
CA SER A 362 25.28 -37.87 -36.74
C SER A 362 24.18 -37.06 -37.48
N GLY A 363 23.24 -36.43 -36.78
CA GLY A 363 22.15 -35.65 -37.38
C GLY A 363 20.95 -36.49 -37.87
N ASP A 364 20.96 -37.80 -37.63
CA ASP A 364 19.87 -38.71 -37.99
C ASP A 364 18.80 -38.70 -36.88
N SER A 365 17.57 -38.41 -37.28
CA SER A 365 16.40 -38.27 -36.40
C SER A 365 15.72 -39.61 -36.08
N ASN A 366 16.41 -40.74 -36.24
CA ASN A 366 15.80 -42.06 -36.07
C ASN A 366 15.60 -42.41 -34.58
N PRO A 367 14.34 -42.42 -34.08
CA PRO A 367 14.04 -42.59 -32.66
C PRO A 367 14.38 -43.99 -32.10
N ASP A 368 14.66 -44.98 -32.97
CA ASP A 368 14.95 -46.36 -32.58
C ASP A 368 16.45 -46.65 -32.37
N THR A 369 17.34 -45.69 -32.65
CA THR A 369 18.77 -45.85 -32.37
C THR A 369 19.09 -45.25 -31.00
N SER A 370 19.82 -46.00 -30.17
CA SER A 370 20.30 -45.60 -28.84
C SER A 370 21.38 -44.50 -28.91
N GLY A 371 21.08 -43.39 -29.56
CA GLY A 371 21.97 -42.25 -29.72
C GLY A 371 21.93 -41.31 -28.52
N ASP A 372 22.97 -40.50 -28.37
CA ASP A 372 23.00 -39.40 -27.40
C ASP A 372 21.90 -38.40 -27.72
N TYR A 373 21.14 -38.00 -26.71
CA TYR A 373 20.08 -37.01 -26.85
C TYR A 373 20.57 -35.65 -26.36
N TYR A 374 20.35 -34.61 -27.16
CA TYR A 374 20.74 -33.25 -26.83
C TYR A 374 19.51 -32.40 -26.60
N ASN A 375 19.46 -31.73 -25.44
CA ASN A 375 18.55 -30.60 -25.27
C ASN A 375 19.17 -29.38 -25.93
N THR A 376 18.38 -28.72 -26.76
CA THR A 376 18.79 -27.47 -27.41
C THR A 376 18.06 -26.30 -26.76
N TYR A 377 18.76 -25.18 -26.55
CA TYR A 377 18.28 -24.05 -25.77
C TYR A 377 18.33 -22.73 -26.54
N ARG A 378 17.45 -21.80 -26.15
CA ARG A 378 17.48 -20.38 -26.56
C ARG A 378 17.20 -19.47 -25.38
N ILE A 379 17.89 -18.33 -25.32
CA ILE A 379 17.55 -17.24 -24.41
C ILE A 379 16.52 -16.36 -25.11
N VAL A 380 15.35 -16.19 -24.50
CA VAL A 380 14.23 -15.39 -25.02
C VAL A 380 14.06 -14.15 -24.15
N LYS A 381 14.00 -12.97 -24.78
CA LYS A 381 13.68 -11.70 -24.12
C LYS A 381 12.19 -11.40 -24.24
N LEU A 382 11.56 -11.11 -23.10
CA LEU A 382 10.15 -10.76 -22.96
C LEU A 382 10.05 -9.36 -22.36
N ASP A 383 9.06 -8.57 -22.76
CA ASP A 383 8.63 -7.45 -21.93
C ASP A 383 7.76 -7.92 -20.76
N MET A 384 7.39 -7.01 -19.84
CA MET A 384 6.55 -7.33 -18.69
C MET A 384 5.11 -7.75 -19.04
N THR A 385 4.70 -7.63 -20.31
CA THR A 385 3.41 -8.13 -20.82
C THR A 385 3.50 -9.57 -21.35
N GLY A 386 4.72 -10.13 -21.42
CA GLY A 386 4.98 -11.46 -21.98
C GLY A 386 5.19 -11.48 -23.49
N LYS A 387 5.23 -10.32 -24.14
CA LYS A 387 5.50 -10.23 -25.57
C LYS A 387 6.97 -10.54 -25.82
N VAL A 388 7.21 -11.46 -26.76
CA VAL A 388 8.56 -11.80 -27.21
C VAL A 388 9.17 -10.62 -27.97
N ILE A 389 10.28 -10.10 -27.47
CA ILE A 389 11.07 -9.05 -28.10
C ILE A 389 12.06 -9.67 -29.11
N GLY A 390 12.73 -10.76 -28.71
CA GLY A 390 13.71 -11.46 -29.54
C GLY A 390 14.22 -12.73 -28.85
N TYR A 391 15.06 -13.49 -29.56
CA TYR A 391 15.70 -14.68 -28.99
C TYR A 391 17.01 -15.05 -29.70
N THR A 392 17.88 -15.77 -29.00
CA THR A 392 19.18 -16.20 -29.54
C THR A 392 19.07 -17.31 -30.57
N LYS A 393 20.14 -17.55 -31.33
CA LYS A 393 20.36 -18.83 -32.01
C LYS A 393 20.33 -19.96 -30.98
N THR A 394 20.01 -21.14 -31.48
CA THR A 394 20.00 -22.36 -30.68
C THR A 394 21.41 -22.73 -30.23
N PHE A 395 21.57 -23.14 -28.98
CA PHE A 395 22.81 -23.72 -28.45
C PHE A 395 22.55 -25.05 -27.75
N VAL A 396 23.58 -25.89 -27.68
CA VAL A 396 23.49 -27.23 -27.09
C VAL A 396 23.74 -27.13 -25.58
N GLY A 397 22.83 -27.68 -24.76
CA GLY A 397 23.05 -27.87 -23.32
C GLY A 397 23.79 -29.18 -23.03
N ALA A 398 24.14 -29.41 -21.76
CA ALA A 398 25.02 -30.51 -21.32
C ALA A 398 24.79 -31.86 -22.04
N GLN A 399 25.82 -32.39 -22.70
CA GLN A 399 25.83 -33.76 -23.24
C GLN A 399 25.92 -34.74 -22.06
N TYR A 400 25.01 -35.70 -21.98
CA TYR A 400 25.12 -36.80 -21.01
C TYR A 400 25.66 -38.05 -21.70
N ASN A 401 26.95 -38.34 -21.48
CA ASN A 401 27.54 -39.64 -21.77
C ASN A 401 27.03 -40.65 -20.73
N GLY A 402 25.89 -41.29 -20.97
CA GLY A 402 25.40 -42.32 -20.03
C GLY A 402 23.99 -42.87 -20.21
N GLY A 403 23.36 -42.70 -21.38
CA GLY A 403 22.05 -43.29 -21.66
C GLY A 403 20.88 -42.50 -21.05
N TYR A 404 19.71 -42.68 -21.67
CA TYR A 404 18.47 -41.94 -21.44
C TYR A 404 17.93 -42.15 -20.02
N TYR A 405 18.36 -41.33 -19.06
CA TYR A 405 17.91 -41.42 -17.67
C TYR A 405 16.77 -40.43 -17.39
N TRP A 406 15.53 -40.88 -17.60
CA TRP A 406 14.31 -40.22 -17.12
C TRP A 406 14.17 -40.24 -15.58
N GLY A 407 15.12 -40.85 -14.86
CA GLY A 407 15.08 -41.04 -13.40
C GLY A 407 15.91 -40.02 -12.62
N GLY A 408 15.36 -38.84 -12.36
CA GLY A 408 15.56 -38.17 -11.06
C GLY A 408 16.61 -37.06 -10.94
N VAL A 409 17.32 -36.65 -11.99
CA VAL A 409 18.17 -35.44 -11.92
C VAL A 409 17.85 -34.51 -13.11
N GLU A 410 16.80 -33.69 -12.97
CA GLU A 410 16.60 -32.54 -13.86
C GLU A 410 17.87 -31.65 -13.77
N TYR A 411 18.66 -31.58 -14.84
CA TYR A 411 19.80 -30.66 -14.91
C TYR A 411 19.26 -29.26 -15.25
N PHE A 412 19.11 -28.45 -14.21
CA PHE A 412 18.76 -27.04 -14.31
C PHE A 412 19.92 -26.27 -14.94
N ILE A 413 19.65 -25.59 -16.04
CA ILE A 413 20.59 -24.65 -16.62
C ILE A 413 20.26 -23.26 -16.04
N PRO A 414 21.14 -22.68 -15.19
CA PRO A 414 20.87 -21.37 -14.61
C PRO A 414 20.83 -20.29 -15.68
N LEU A 415 20.03 -19.26 -15.42
CA LEU A 415 19.94 -18.03 -16.20
C LEU A 415 20.03 -16.86 -15.23
N TRP A 416 20.96 -15.93 -15.45
CA TRP A 416 21.10 -14.73 -14.61
C TRP A 416 21.53 -13.52 -15.44
N VAL A 417 21.31 -12.33 -14.89
CA VAL A 417 21.69 -11.06 -15.53
C VAL A 417 22.81 -10.40 -14.73
N LYS A 418 23.83 -9.90 -15.42
CA LYS A 418 24.90 -9.10 -14.82
C LYS A 418 25.46 -8.10 -15.82
N GLY A 419 25.62 -6.85 -15.40
CA GLY A 419 26.35 -5.83 -16.16
C GLY A 419 25.83 -5.63 -17.59
N GLY A 420 24.51 -5.72 -17.80
CA GLY A 420 23.90 -5.60 -19.14
C GLY A 420 24.01 -6.86 -20.01
N TYR A 421 24.41 -8.01 -19.45
CA TYR A 421 24.44 -9.29 -20.16
C TYR A 421 23.56 -10.32 -19.47
N VAL A 422 22.98 -11.21 -20.27
CA VAL A 422 22.32 -12.43 -19.80
C VAL A 422 23.27 -13.60 -19.98
N TYR A 423 23.40 -14.42 -18.95
CA TYR A 423 24.34 -15.55 -18.89
C TYR A 423 23.60 -16.86 -18.67
N SER A 424 24.12 -17.93 -19.24
CA SER A 424 23.64 -19.29 -19.03
C SER A 424 24.78 -20.31 -19.22
N TYR A 425 24.79 -21.41 -18.48
CA TYR A 425 25.78 -22.48 -18.73
C TYR A 425 25.37 -23.35 -19.93
N ASN A 426 26.35 -23.91 -20.64
CA ASN A 426 26.09 -24.80 -21.77
C ASN A 426 26.52 -26.26 -21.51
N GLY A 427 26.30 -27.08 -22.55
CA GLY A 427 26.98 -28.34 -22.90
C GLY A 427 28.22 -28.74 -22.10
N ASP A 428 29.20 -27.87 -22.22
CA ASP A 428 30.60 -28.24 -22.19
C ASP A 428 31.29 -27.66 -20.95
N GLY A 429 30.49 -27.21 -19.97
CA GLY A 429 31.01 -26.42 -18.86
C GLY A 429 31.57 -25.08 -19.32
N LYS A 430 30.99 -24.47 -20.35
CA LYS A 430 31.22 -23.07 -20.77
C LYS A 430 30.00 -22.22 -20.43
N THR A 431 30.16 -20.90 -20.51
CA THR A 431 29.06 -19.95 -20.31
C THR A 431 28.70 -19.31 -21.65
N VAL A 432 27.43 -19.39 -22.03
CA VAL A 432 26.84 -18.56 -23.07
C VAL A 432 26.50 -17.21 -22.46
N ARG A 433 26.90 -16.12 -23.10
CA ARG A 433 26.48 -14.76 -22.74
C ARG A 433 26.03 -13.97 -23.96
N ILE A 434 25.12 -13.03 -23.73
CA ILE A 434 24.64 -12.10 -24.75
C ILE A 434 24.25 -10.78 -24.09
N ALA A 435 24.54 -9.65 -24.74
CA ALA A 435 24.12 -8.35 -24.23
C ALA A 435 22.59 -8.24 -24.29
N THR A 436 22.00 -7.67 -23.23
CA THR A 436 20.54 -7.49 -23.14
C THR A 436 19.99 -6.60 -24.25
N THR A 437 20.82 -5.69 -24.75
CA THR A 437 20.52 -4.77 -25.86
C THR A 437 20.51 -5.46 -27.22
N ASP A 438 21.15 -6.61 -27.38
CA ASP A 438 21.32 -7.27 -28.68
C ASP A 438 20.14 -8.18 -29.02
N ILE A 439 19.37 -8.62 -28.02
CA ILE A 439 18.18 -9.45 -28.21
C ILE A 439 16.99 -8.59 -28.69
N THR A 440 17.07 -8.12 -29.93
CA THR A 440 16.05 -7.27 -30.58
C THR A 440 15.32 -7.96 -31.73
N ALA A 441 15.79 -9.14 -32.13
CA ALA A 441 15.24 -9.92 -33.24
C ALA A 441 15.33 -11.43 -32.96
N LYS A 442 14.90 -12.23 -33.93
CA LYS A 442 14.95 -13.70 -33.88
C LYS A 442 16.33 -14.19 -34.33
N GLY A 443 16.88 -15.18 -33.63
CA GLY A 443 18.12 -15.87 -34.03
C GLY A 443 19.39 -15.03 -33.88
N VAL A 444 19.47 -14.20 -32.84
CA VAL A 444 20.66 -13.37 -32.56
C VAL A 444 21.83 -14.25 -32.09
N ASP A 445 23.04 -13.95 -32.56
CA ASP A 445 24.25 -14.64 -32.13
C ASP A 445 24.55 -14.41 -30.63
N TYR A 446 25.25 -15.35 -30.03
CA TYR A 446 25.70 -15.29 -28.63
C TYR A 446 27.20 -15.55 -28.56
N GLU A 447 27.82 -15.14 -27.47
CA GLU A 447 29.22 -15.44 -27.19
C GLU A 447 29.33 -16.67 -26.28
N VAL A 448 30.29 -17.54 -26.58
CA VAL A 448 30.69 -18.63 -25.66
C VAL A 448 31.99 -18.22 -24.99
N VAL A 449 31.94 -18.08 -23.67
CA VAL A 449 33.09 -17.73 -22.84
C VAL A 449 33.41 -18.88 -21.87
N ASP A 450 34.59 -18.81 -21.26
CA ASP A 450 34.93 -19.72 -20.17
C ASP A 450 33.87 -19.65 -19.06
N ALA A 451 33.56 -20.81 -18.46
CA ALA A 451 32.59 -20.85 -17.39
C ALA A 451 33.04 -19.97 -16.23
N ILE A 452 32.10 -19.20 -15.68
CA ILE A 452 32.31 -18.55 -14.40
C ILE A 452 32.51 -19.65 -13.36
N GLN A 453 33.70 -19.70 -12.78
CA GLN A 453 34.09 -20.68 -11.76
C GLN A 453 33.78 -20.13 -10.37
N PHE A 454 32.94 -20.83 -9.61
CA PHE A 454 32.56 -20.47 -8.24
C PHE A 454 33.27 -21.39 -7.25
N GLY A 455 34.43 -20.97 -6.78
CA GLY A 455 35.30 -21.72 -5.88
C GLY A 455 35.69 -23.05 -6.48
N THR A 456 35.53 -24.13 -5.72
CA THR A 456 35.75 -25.50 -6.19
C THR A 456 34.48 -26.15 -6.76
N ILE A 457 33.39 -25.38 -6.97
CA ILE A 457 32.13 -25.92 -7.47
C ILE A 457 32.27 -26.16 -8.99
N GLU A 458 32.26 -27.43 -9.39
CA GLU A 458 32.23 -27.76 -10.83
C GLU A 458 30.94 -27.22 -11.47
N PRO A 459 30.99 -26.59 -12.66
CA PRO A 459 29.83 -25.97 -13.30
C PRO A 459 28.59 -26.87 -13.41
N LYS A 460 28.78 -28.18 -13.64
CA LYS A 460 27.69 -29.17 -13.71
C LYS A 460 26.87 -29.33 -12.42
N ASN A 461 27.43 -28.88 -11.29
CA ASN A 461 26.79 -28.94 -9.97
C ASN A 461 26.02 -27.66 -9.63
N VAL A 462 26.18 -26.59 -10.42
CA VAL A 462 25.42 -25.35 -10.25
C VAL A 462 24.01 -25.56 -10.78
N LYS A 463 23.01 -25.29 -9.94
CA LYS A 463 21.59 -25.48 -10.24
C LYS A 463 20.84 -24.16 -10.42
N ALA A 464 21.24 -23.11 -9.71
CA ALA A 464 20.72 -21.76 -9.92
C ALA A 464 21.79 -20.72 -9.58
N VAL A 465 21.72 -19.57 -10.24
CA VAL A 465 22.59 -18.42 -9.97
C VAL A 465 21.72 -17.18 -9.94
N VAL A 466 21.91 -16.33 -8.94
CA VAL A 466 21.33 -14.99 -8.86
C VAL A 466 22.48 -14.02 -8.63
N TYR A 467 22.50 -12.93 -9.40
CA TYR A 467 23.46 -11.85 -9.20
C TYR A 467 22.72 -10.61 -8.72
N ASN A 468 23.26 -9.96 -7.69
CA ASN A 468 22.75 -8.71 -7.16
C ASN A 468 23.76 -7.60 -7.44
N ALA A 469 23.36 -6.65 -8.29
CA ALA A 469 24.20 -5.56 -8.72
C ALA A 469 24.46 -4.55 -7.58
N THR A 470 23.47 -4.30 -6.73
CA THR A 470 23.56 -3.37 -5.59
C THR A 470 24.55 -3.88 -4.54
N GLN A 471 24.53 -5.19 -4.26
CA GLN A 471 25.44 -5.82 -3.30
C GLN A 471 26.74 -6.32 -3.92
N GLN A 472 26.86 -6.34 -5.25
CA GLN A 472 27.98 -6.95 -5.98
C GLN A 472 28.26 -8.39 -5.53
N LYS A 473 27.21 -9.21 -5.44
CA LYS A 473 27.27 -10.59 -4.96
C LYS A 473 26.60 -11.57 -5.89
N TYR A 474 27.09 -12.81 -5.86
CA TYR A 474 26.46 -13.97 -6.45
C TYR A 474 25.90 -14.87 -5.37
N ALA A 475 24.64 -15.25 -5.50
CA ALA A 475 24.08 -16.40 -4.82
C ALA A 475 24.12 -17.59 -5.79
N VAL A 476 24.77 -18.67 -5.39
CA VAL A 476 24.97 -19.88 -6.19
C VAL A 476 24.35 -21.04 -5.44
N TYR A 477 23.33 -21.63 -6.06
CA TYR A 477 22.67 -22.80 -5.52
C TYR A 477 23.20 -24.06 -6.20
N THR A 478 23.56 -25.04 -5.37
CA THR A 478 23.91 -26.41 -5.79
C THR A 478 22.89 -27.39 -5.24
N LEU A 479 23.12 -28.71 -5.28
CA LEU A 479 22.15 -29.73 -4.87
C LEU A 479 21.35 -29.44 -3.58
N GLN A 480 22.02 -29.04 -2.49
CA GLN A 480 21.38 -28.74 -1.20
C GLN A 480 22.01 -27.55 -0.48
N THR A 481 22.93 -26.83 -1.12
CA THR A 481 23.74 -25.81 -0.48
C THR A 481 23.69 -24.51 -1.28
N LEU A 482 23.36 -23.43 -0.57
CA LEU A 482 23.49 -22.05 -1.01
C LEU A 482 24.89 -21.55 -0.67
N TYR A 483 25.58 -21.02 -1.67
CA TYR A 483 26.85 -20.32 -1.54
C TYR A 483 26.65 -18.85 -1.90
N ILE A 484 27.27 -17.95 -1.14
CA ILE A 484 27.28 -16.52 -1.47
C ILE A 484 28.73 -16.11 -1.72
N PHE A 485 28.98 -15.49 -2.87
CA PHE A 485 30.30 -15.01 -3.28
C PHE A 485 30.25 -13.50 -3.52
N ASP A 486 31.33 -12.81 -3.16
CA ASP A 486 31.53 -11.43 -3.61
C ASP A 486 32.00 -11.44 -5.07
N GLU A 487 31.57 -10.46 -5.86
CA GLU A 487 31.92 -10.37 -7.29
C GLU A 487 33.44 -10.38 -7.54
N THR A 488 34.19 -9.77 -6.63
CA THR A 488 35.65 -9.63 -6.71
C THR A 488 36.40 -10.87 -6.21
N ASN A 489 35.74 -11.78 -5.49
CA ASN A 489 36.32 -13.02 -5.01
C ASN A 489 35.36 -14.19 -5.20
N LEU A 490 35.46 -14.83 -6.37
CA LEU A 490 34.71 -16.04 -6.66
C LEU A 490 35.39 -17.31 -6.15
N THR A 491 36.58 -17.25 -5.53
CA THR A 491 37.33 -18.46 -5.12
C THR A 491 36.87 -19.02 -3.78
N GLU A 492 36.37 -18.16 -2.89
CA GLU A 492 35.91 -18.53 -1.55
C GLU A 492 34.54 -17.90 -1.31
N ALA A 493 33.58 -18.70 -0.85
CA ALA A 493 32.25 -18.21 -0.54
C ALA A 493 32.28 -17.47 0.81
N THR A 494 31.72 -16.27 0.87
CA THR A 494 31.51 -15.53 2.12
C THR A 494 30.49 -16.21 3.03
N ARG A 495 29.61 -17.04 2.46
CA ARG A 495 28.68 -17.89 3.20
C ARG A 495 28.46 -19.23 2.49
N GLN A 496 28.32 -20.28 3.29
CA GLN A 496 27.81 -21.58 2.88
C GLN A 496 26.68 -22.01 3.81
N GLN A 497 25.49 -22.26 3.26
CA GLN A 497 24.30 -22.64 4.03
C GLN A 497 23.64 -23.87 3.41
N SER A 498 23.52 -24.94 4.19
CA SER A 498 22.66 -26.07 3.81
C SER A 498 21.20 -25.62 3.87
N VAL A 499 20.50 -25.74 2.75
CA VAL A 499 19.08 -25.38 2.63
C VAL A 499 18.16 -26.61 2.65
N GLY A 500 18.71 -27.82 2.46
CA GLY A 500 18.00 -29.09 2.70
C GLY A 500 16.85 -29.41 1.74
N ILE A 501 16.77 -28.74 0.58
CA ILE A 501 15.67 -28.88 -0.38
C ILE A 501 16.20 -29.48 -1.69
N ASN A 502 15.64 -30.56 -2.22
CA ASN A 502 16.20 -31.26 -3.39
C ASN A 502 15.85 -30.62 -4.74
N MET A 503 14.83 -29.75 -4.81
CA MET A 503 14.38 -29.13 -6.06
C MET A 503 14.00 -27.66 -5.81
N VAL A 504 14.95 -26.76 -6.04
CA VAL A 504 14.72 -25.32 -5.84
C VAL A 504 14.85 -24.56 -7.15
N ARG A 505 13.93 -23.62 -7.38
CA ARG A 505 14.20 -22.46 -8.23
C ARG A 505 14.58 -21.29 -7.33
N MET A 506 15.67 -20.61 -7.68
CA MET A 506 16.18 -19.48 -6.92
C MET A 506 16.06 -18.20 -7.75
N GLY A 507 15.48 -17.18 -7.15
CA GLY A 507 15.45 -15.80 -7.65
C GLY A 507 15.88 -14.87 -6.52
N GLY A 508 15.98 -13.57 -6.77
CA GLY A 508 16.33 -12.63 -5.71
C GLY A 508 16.17 -11.19 -6.13
N ASN A 509 16.23 -10.31 -5.15
CA ASN A 509 16.30 -8.86 -5.32
C ASN A 509 17.41 -8.29 -4.44
N ASP A 510 17.40 -6.98 -4.25
CA ASP A 510 18.43 -6.27 -3.51
C ASP A 510 18.54 -6.71 -2.04
N ASN A 511 17.48 -7.28 -1.46
CA ASN A 511 17.43 -7.61 -0.03
C ASN A 511 17.36 -9.11 0.23
N ASN A 512 16.73 -9.87 -0.66
CA ASN A 512 16.31 -11.24 -0.40
C ASN A 512 16.62 -12.18 -1.57
N LEU A 513 16.75 -13.45 -1.24
CA LEU A 513 16.81 -14.61 -2.12
C LEU A 513 15.55 -15.43 -1.90
N TYR A 514 14.87 -15.78 -2.99
CA TYR A 514 13.60 -16.50 -2.98
C TYR A 514 13.83 -17.92 -3.47
N PHE A 515 13.53 -18.90 -2.62
CA PHE A 515 13.69 -20.33 -2.88
C PHE A 515 12.32 -20.98 -3.01
N VAL A 516 11.92 -21.33 -4.23
CA VAL A 516 10.70 -22.09 -4.44
C VAL A 516 10.95 -23.56 -4.13
N GLU A 517 10.32 -24.06 -3.08
CA GLU A 517 10.27 -25.48 -2.77
C GLU A 517 9.24 -26.13 -3.71
N SER A 518 9.71 -26.67 -4.84
CA SER A 518 8.83 -27.35 -5.78
C SER A 518 8.67 -28.81 -5.35
N THR A 519 7.44 -29.26 -5.06
CA THR A 519 7.10 -30.68 -5.25
C THR A 519 6.23 -30.82 -6.50
N ASP A 520 6.42 -31.91 -7.25
CA ASP A 520 5.65 -32.17 -8.45
C ASP A 520 4.14 -32.17 -8.12
N ASN A 521 3.33 -31.55 -8.98
CA ASN A 521 1.89 -31.37 -8.75
C ASN A 521 1.50 -30.41 -7.61
N VAL A 522 2.42 -29.54 -7.16
CA VAL A 522 2.07 -28.49 -6.19
C VAL A 522 1.40 -27.31 -6.87
N TYR A 523 0.15 -27.12 -6.48
CA TYR A 523 -0.68 -25.97 -6.82
C TYR A 523 -0.28 -24.69 -6.07
N ALA A 524 0.37 -24.81 -4.90
CA ALA A 524 0.67 -23.68 -4.04
C ALA A 524 2.11 -23.79 -3.52
N PRO A 525 3.10 -23.20 -4.22
CA PRO A 525 4.49 -23.32 -3.81
C PRO A 525 4.73 -22.66 -2.47
N ASN A 526 5.60 -23.29 -1.67
CA ASN A 526 6.22 -22.64 -0.54
C ASN A 526 7.48 -21.93 -1.03
N ILE A 527 7.59 -20.63 -0.78
CA ILE A 527 8.80 -19.85 -1.04
C ILE A 527 9.52 -19.64 0.28
N THR A 528 10.66 -20.29 0.45
CA THR A 528 11.57 -19.95 1.54
C THR A 528 12.37 -18.70 1.18
N VAL A 529 12.41 -17.72 2.07
CA VAL A 529 13.20 -16.50 1.88
C VAL A 529 14.52 -16.62 2.63
N TYR A 530 15.63 -16.22 2.01
CA TYR A 530 16.92 -16.01 2.66
C TYR A 530 17.37 -14.58 2.43
N ASP A 531 18.15 -14.01 3.33
CA ASP A 531 18.89 -12.78 3.02
C ASP A 531 20.22 -13.08 2.31
N TRP A 532 20.92 -12.03 1.89
CA TRP A 532 22.24 -12.13 1.27
C TRP A 532 23.39 -12.41 2.25
N THR A 533 23.08 -12.67 3.52
CA THR A 533 24.00 -13.27 4.49
C THR A 533 23.76 -14.77 4.66
N GLY A 534 22.78 -15.31 3.93
CA GLY A 534 22.36 -16.71 3.96
C GLY A 534 21.55 -17.08 5.20
N VAL A 535 21.02 -16.10 5.94
CA VAL A 535 20.12 -16.34 7.06
C VAL A 535 18.73 -16.62 6.51
N LYS A 536 18.14 -17.73 6.95
CA LYS A 536 16.79 -18.15 6.58
C LYS A 536 15.77 -17.22 7.25
N GLY A 537 14.98 -16.53 6.45
CA GLY A 537 13.81 -15.77 6.87
C GLY A 537 12.54 -16.63 6.91
N THR A 538 11.40 -15.96 7.06
CA THR A 538 10.08 -16.60 7.09
C THR A 538 9.71 -17.15 5.71
N GLY A 539 9.15 -18.36 5.68
CA GLY A 539 8.56 -18.92 4.47
C GLY A 539 7.29 -18.19 4.07
N ILE A 540 7.08 -18.03 2.77
CA ILE A 540 5.92 -17.39 2.15
C ILE A 540 5.15 -18.46 1.39
N PHE A 541 3.88 -18.68 1.75
CA PHE A 541 3.01 -19.58 1.01
C PHE A 541 2.28 -18.81 -0.09
N ILE A 542 2.38 -19.29 -1.34
CA ILE A 542 1.64 -18.70 -2.46
C ILE A 542 0.52 -19.64 -2.88
N SER A 543 -0.73 -19.22 -2.69
CA SER A 543 -1.88 -19.87 -3.31
C SER A 543 -2.06 -19.37 -4.75
N ASN A 544 -2.12 -20.26 -5.73
CA ASN A 544 -2.57 -19.90 -7.07
C ASN A 544 -4.09 -19.66 -7.06
N LYS A 545 -4.64 -18.88 -8.02
CA LYS A 545 -6.10 -18.79 -8.25
C LYS A 545 -6.63 -19.94 -9.13
N GLU A 546 -5.80 -20.51 -10.00
CA GLU A 546 -6.21 -21.45 -11.06
C GLU A 546 -5.82 -22.89 -10.77
N SER A 547 -6.79 -23.82 -10.70
CA SER A 547 -6.54 -25.28 -10.49
C SER A 547 -5.89 -25.89 -11.73
N LEU A 548 -4.56 -25.98 -11.70
CA LEU A 548 -3.77 -26.59 -12.75
C LEU A 548 -3.23 -27.94 -12.29
N LYS A 549 -3.56 -29.00 -13.04
CA LYS A 549 -3.00 -30.35 -12.85
C LYS A 549 -1.68 -30.47 -13.62
N ASN A 550 -0.73 -31.24 -13.10
CA ASN A 550 0.55 -31.56 -13.75
C ASN A 550 1.42 -30.33 -14.07
N VAL A 551 1.41 -29.32 -13.20
CA VAL A 551 2.27 -28.14 -13.34
C VAL A 551 3.54 -28.26 -12.51
N LYS A 552 4.64 -27.69 -13.02
CA LYS A 552 5.89 -27.46 -12.30
C LYS A 552 6.28 -25.99 -12.38
N ILE A 553 6.97 -25.51 -11.34
CA ILE A 553 7.58 -24.18 -11.37
C ILE A 553 8.98 -24.32 -11.93
N GLN A 554 9.24 -23.58 -13.00
CA GLN A 554 10.49 -23.69 -13.76
C GLN A 554 11.37 -22.45 -13.62
N GLY A 555 10.84 -21.30 -13.20
CA GLY A 555 11.64 -20.11 -12.94
C GLY A 555 10.98 -19.22 -11.91
N ILE A 556 11.79 -18.41 -11.23
CA ILE A 556 11.34 -17.37 -10.31
C ILE A 556 12.28 -16.18 -10.44
N THR A 557 11.72 -14.97 -10.48
CA THR A 557 12.46 -13.72 -10.40
C THR A 557 11.63 -12.72 -9.60
N GLU A 558 12.27 -11.70 -9.07
CA GLU A 558 11.57 -10.52 -8.57
C GLU A 558 11.79 -9.36 -9.55
N TYR A 559 10.78 -8.51 -9.66
CA TYR A 559 10.88 -7.23 -10.35
C TYR A 559 9.96 -6.22 -9.66
N ASN A 560 10.53 -5.09 -9.20
CA ASN A 560 9.80 -3.99 -8.54
C ASN A 560 8.89 -4.43 -7.38
N GLY A 561 9.40 -5.25 -6.45
CA GLY A 561 8.63 -5.73 -5.29
C GLY A 561 7.66 -6.87 -5.59
N VAL A 562 7.54 -7.28 -6.85
CA VAL A 562 6.62 -8.33 -7.30
C VAL A 562 7.42 -9.57 -7.67
N VAL A 563 7.05 -10.71 -7.08
CA VAL A 563 7.64 -12.00 -7.41
C VAL A 563 6.93 -12.58 -8.61
N TYR A 564 7.68 -12.85 -9.67
CA TYR A 564 7.23 -13.52 -10.88
C TYR A 564 7.73 -14.95 -10.87
N TYR A 565 6.87 -15.92 -11.17
CA TYR A 565 7.29 -17.30 -11.35
C TYR A 565 6.61 -17.94 -12.54
N GLN A 566 7.33 -18.86 -13.16
CA GLN A 566 6.93 -19.53 -14.39
C GLN A 566 6.35 -20.90 -14.06
N LEU A 567 5.08 -21.10 -14.43
CA LEU A 567 4.37 -22.38 -14.35
C LEU A 567 4.34 -23.05 -15.72
N ILE A 568 4.67 -24.34 -15.75
CA ILE A 568 4.70 -25.16 -16.95
C ILE A 568 3.86 -26.42 -16.77
N GLY A 569 2.90 -26.62 -17.66
CA GLY A 569 2.13 -27.85 -17.77
C GLY A 569 2.71 -28.80 -18.81
N TRP A 570 3.24 -29.95 -18.37
CA TRP A 570 3.90 -30.94 -19.25
C TRP A 570 2.97 -31.54 -20.31
N SER A 571 1.68 -31.68 -20.00
CA SER A 571 0.69 -32.38 -20.84
C SER A 571 -0.19 -31.46 -21.69
N GLY A 572 0.05 -30.14 -21.71
CA GLY A 572 -0.85 -29.19 -22.39
C GLY A 572 -0.22 -27.92 -22.96
N GLY A 573 1.13 -27.81 -22.94
CA GLY A 573 1.82 -26.65 -23.52
C GLY A 573 1.54 -25.31 -22.82
N VAL A 574 0.96 -25.34 -21.61
CA VAL A 574 0.68 -24.12 -20.84
C VAL A 574 2.00 -23.63 -20.25
N ASN A 575 2.55 -22.59 -20.86
CA ASN A 575 3.65 -21.79 -20.32
C ASN A 575 3.07 -20.43 -19.90
N ALA A 576 2.94 -20.22 -18.59
CA ALA A 576 2.41 -18.97 -18.05
C ALA A 576 3.35 -18.42 -16.98
N VAL A 577 3.45 -17.10 -16.94
CA VAL A 577 4.10 -16.40 -15.84
C VAL A 577 3.01 -15.89 -14.92
N TYR A 578 3.21 -16.11 -13.63
CA TYR A 578 2.36 -15.64 -12.55
C TYR A 578 3.11 -14.57 -11.78
N LYS A 579 2.36 -13.58 -11.30
CA LYS A 579 2.86 -12.53 -10.41
C LYS A 579 2.23 -12.70 -9.03
N SER A 580 3.04 -12.52 -7.99
CA SER A 580 2.63 -12.47 -6.60
C SER A 580 3.20 -11.21 -6.00
N ASP A 581 2.33 -10.26 -5.68
CA ASP A 581 2.73 -9.03 -5.01
C ASP A 581 3.05 -9.36 -3.54
N CYS A 582 4.33 -9.34 -3.20
CA CYS A 582 4.79 -9.59 -1.83
C CYS A 582 4.88 -8.30 -1.01
N SER A 583 4.72 -7.13 -1.65
CA SER A 583 4.72 -5.82 -1.00
C SER A 583 3.38 -5.50 -0.33
N ALA A 584 2.31 -6.17 -0.76
CA ALA A 584 0.94 -5.97 -0.28
C ALA A 584 0.59 -6.67 1.03
N ALA A 585 1.52 -6.76 1.99
CA ALA A 585 1.13 -6.78 3.40
C ALA A 585 0.65 -5.37 3.81
N LYS A 586 -0.32 -4.82 3.09
CA LYS A 586 -1.01 -3.61 3.49
C LYS A 586 -1.73 -3.94 4.79
N LYS A 587 -1.25 -3.34 5.87
CA LYS A 587 -1.95 -3.23 7.14
C LYS A 587 -3.18 -2.38 6.88
N TYR A 588 -4.26 -3.00 6.39
CA TYR A 588 -5.56 -2.35 6.38
C TYR A 588 -5.96 -2.16 7.84
N ASP A 589 -5.94 -0.91 8.31
CA ASP A 589 -6.46 -0.57 9.62
C ASP A 589 -7.99 -0.77 9.59
N LEU A 590 -8.42 -1.93 10.09
CA LEU A 590 -9.82 -2.37 10.14
C LEU A 590 -10.68 -1.50 11.07
N ASN A 591 -10.10 -0.49 11.73
CA ASN A 591 -10.82 0.37 12.66
C ASN A 591 -11.62 1.50 11.98
N ASP A 592 -11.31 1.85 10.72
CA ASP A 592 -11.93 3.01 10.04
C ASP A 592 -13.20 2.70 9.22
N TYR A 593 -13.51 1.43 8.95
CA TYR A 593 -14.68 1.05 8.15
C TYR A 593 -15.57 0.05 8.91
N GLY A 594 -16.71 0.54 9.41
CA GLY A 594 -17.78 -0.33 9.90
C GLY A 594 -18.22 -1.31 8.82
N LEU A 595 -18.30 -2.60 9.16
CA LEU A 595 -18.59 -3.74 8.28
C LEU A 595 -19.81 -3.52 7.37
N GLY A 596 -20.79 -2.75 7.82
CA GLY A 596 -22.03 -2.53 7.06
C GLY A 596 -21.89 -1.68 5.80
N LYS A 597 -20.86 -0.82 5.65
CA LYS A 597 -20.61 -0.12 4.37
C LYS A 597 -20.11 -1.08 3.30
N TYR A 598 -19.35 -2.09 3.72
CA TYR A 598 -18.79 -3.14 2.87
C TYR A 598 -19.88 -4.10 2.35
N LEU A 599 -20.86 -4.40 3.21
CA LEU A 599 -21.94 -5.36 2.95
C LEU A 599 -22.96 -4.93 1.88
N LEU A 600 -23.05 -3.64 1.54
CA LEU A 600 -24.07 -3.14 0.61
C LEU A 600 -23.73 -3.38 -0.88
N ASN A 601 -22.50 -3.83 -1.20
CA ASN A 601 -21.95 -3.80 -2.57
C ASN A 601 -21.35 -5.13 -3.10
N CYS A 602 -21.70 -6.32 -2.57
CA CYS A 602 -21.06 -7.58 -2.99
C CYS A 602 -22.05 -8.75 -3.24
N ASP A 603 -21.67 -9.70 -4.13
CA ASP A 603 -22.30 -11.02 -4.35
C ASP A 603 -21.44 -12.14 -3.71
N PHE A 604 -22.05 -13.20 -3.13
CA PHE A 604 -21.42 -14.03 -2.08
C PHE A 604 -21.06 -15.50 -2.39
N GLU A 605 -19.85 -15.91 -1.99
CA GLU A 605 -19.45 -17.27 -1.54
C GLU A 605 -18.82 -17.17 -0.14
N THR A 606 -19.13 -18.06 0.81
CA THR A 606 -18.63 -17.99 2.20
C THR A 606 -17.75 -19.15 2.61
N THR A 607 -16.82 -18.88 3.53
CA THR A 607 -16.06 -19.87 4.31
C THR A 607 -16.37 -19.68 5.81
N ALA A 608 -16.72 -20.76 6.51
CA ALA A 608 -17.09 -20.74 7.93
C ALA A 608 -15.86 -20.83 8.84
N SER A 609 -15.75 -19.97 9.85
CA SER A 609 -14.84 -20.18 11.00
C SER A 609 -15.66 -20.36 12.28
N SER A 610 -15.33 -21.38 13.09
CA SER A 610 -16.09 -21.77 14.27
C SER A 610 -15.38 -21.37 15.57
N LEU A 611 -16.02 -20.56 16.42
CA LEU A 611 -15.54 -20.19 17.77
C LEU A 611 -15.78 -21.30 18.83
N THR A 612 -15.91 -22.55 18.38
CA THR A 612 -16.64 -23.66 19.05
C THR A 612 -16.03 -24.21 20.34
N ASN A 613 -14.72 -24.10 20.57
CA ASN A 613 -14.07 -24.94 21.60
C ASN A 613 -13.94 -24.33 23.01
N GLY A 614 -14.27 -23.05 23.21
CA GLY A 614 -14.15 -22.40 24.54
C GLY A 614 -15.39 -22.47 25.43
N TRP A 615 -16.57 -22.67 24.85
CA TRP A 615 -17.85 -22.41 25.54
C TRP A 615 -18.43 -23.65 26.26
N THR A 616 -18.01 -24.85 25.87
CA THR A 616 -18.70 -26.11 26.23
C THR A 616 -18.19 -26.79 27.51
N LYS A 617 -17.07 -26.35 28.11
CA LYS A 617 -16.38 -27.15 29.15
C LYS A 617 -17.05 -27.17 30.52
N ASP A 618 -17.80 -26.14 30.92
CA ASP A 618 -18.32 -26.00 32.29
C ASP A 618 -19.85 -25.91 32.38
N GLY A 619 -20.58 -26.85 31.75
CA GLY A 619 -21.97 -27.15 32.13
C GLY A 619 -23.09 -26.23 31.62
N GLY A 620 -22.89 -25.50 30.52
CA GLY A 620 -23.96 -24.75 29.85
C GLY A 620 -23.98 -25.02 28.35
N SER A 621 -25.03 -25.64 27.85
CA SER A 621 -25.11 -26.12 26.46
C SER A 621 -25.73 -25.12 25.46
N TYR A 622 -26.32 -23.99 25.89
CA TYR A 622 -27.16 -23.11 25.03
C TYR A 622 -26.81 -21.63 25.12
N ILE A 623 -26.75 -20.97 23.97
CA ILE A 623 -26.62 -19.52 23.80
C ILE A 623 -27.98 -18.97 23.37
N TYR A 624 -28.65 -18.14 24.20
CA TYR A 624 -29.98 -17.59 23.86
C TYR A 624 -29.95 -16.18 23.30
N ASN A 625 -29.15 -15.31 23.92
CA ASN A 625 -28.96 -13.94 23.48
C ASN A 625 -27.50 -13.59 23.71
N ALA A 626 -26.85 -13.03 22.69
CA ALA A 626 -25.45 -12.64 22.79
C ALA A 626 -25.21 -11.29 22.11
N ILE A 627 -24.38 -10.46 22.74
CA ILE A 627 -23.97 -9.15 22.23
C ILE A 627 -22.47 -8.97 22.44
N GLU A 628 -21.84 -8.20 21.55
CA GLU A 628 -20.43 -7.83 21.66
C GLU A 628 -20.29 -6.44 22.25
N LYS A 629 -19.35 -6.26 23.17
CA LYS A 629 -18.93 -4.95 23.66
C LYS A 629 -17.47 -4.96 24.12
N ASN A 630 -16.69 -4.02 23.60
CA ASN A 630 -15.28 -3.78 23.96
C ASN A 630 -14.39 -5.03 23.80
N GLY A 631 -14.64 -5.84 22.77
CA GLY A 631 -13.92 -7.08 22.49
C GLY A 631 -14.42 -8.28 23.30
N TRP A 632 -15.46 -8.13 24.13
CA TRP A 632 -16.04 -9.19 24.93
C TRP A 632 -17.42 -9.58 24.40
N VAL A 633 -17.75 -10.87 24.45
CA VAL A 633 -19.09 -11.37 24.14
C VAL A 633 -19.84 -11.62 25.44
N TYR A 634 -21.00 -10.99 25.59
CA TYR A 634 -21.90 -11.19 26.72
C TYR A 634 -23.02 -12.11 26.28
N GLU A 635 -23.37 -13.07 27.11
CA GLU A 635 -24.45 -14.01 26.87
C GLU A 635 -25.35 -14.11 28.10
N TYR A 636 -26.65 -14.25 27.86
CA TYR A 636 -27.59 -14.59 28.91
C TYR A 636 -28.33 -15.91 28.66
N ARG A 637 -28.39 -16.76 29.70
CA ARG A 637 -29.20 -18.00 29.76
C ARG A 637 -30.03 -18.07 31.05
N SER A 638 -29.37 -18.47 32.13
CA SER A 638 -29.90 -18.48 33.51
C SER A 638 -29.07 -17.58 34.43
N CYS A 639 -27.88 -17.21 33.96
CA CYS A 639 -26.98 -16.21 34.47
C CYS A 639 -26.38 -15.44 33.28
N LEU A 640 -25.79 -14.29 33.60
CA LEU A 640 -25.02 -13.52 32.63
C LEU A 640 -23.59 -14.04 32.59
N VAL A 641 -23.09 -14.33 31.40
CA VAL A 641 -21.75 -14.82 31.12
C VAL A 641 -21.04 -13.78 30.26
N ARG A 642 -19.76 -13.54 30.55
CA ARG A 642 -18.88 -12.72 29.73
C ARG A 642 -17.72 -13.58 29.24
N PHE A 643 -17.47 -13.57 27.95
CA PHE A 643 -16.46 -14.37 27.26
C PHE A 643 -15.43 -13.49 26.57
N ASN A 644 -14.14 -13.79 26.76
CA ASN A 644 -13.05 -13.19 26.00
C ASN A 644 -12.76 -14.06 24.77
N PRO A 645 -13.04 -13.60 23.53
CA PRO A 645 -12.73 -14.35 22.32
C PRO A 645 -11.23 -14.52 22.07
N THR A 646 -10.41 -13.60 22.59
CA THR A 646 -8.96 -13.62 22.44
C THR A 646 -8.34 -14.70 23.33
N ASP A 647 -8.69 -14.68 24.63
CA ASP A 647 -8.05 -15.53 25.64
C ASP A 647 -8.84 -16.82 25.92
N LYS A 648 -10.02 -16.96 25.32
CA LYS A 648 -10.98 -18.08 25.51
C LYS A 648 -11.39 -18.26 26.98
N THR A 649 -11.39 -17.20 27.78
CA THR A 649 -11.79 -17.21 29.20
C THR A 649 -13.26 -16.83 29.37
N THR A 650 -13.92 -17.41 30.37
CA THR A 650 -15.32 -17.09 30.73
C THR A 650 -15.42 -16.61 32.18
N VAL A 651 -16.29 -15.63 32.42
CA VAL A 651 -16.70 -15.18 33.76
C VAL A 651 -18.22 -15.29 33.84
N LYS A 652 -18.72 -16.06 34.80
CA LYS A 652 -20.16 -16.28 35.02
C LYS A 652 -20.61 -15.53 36.26
N SER A 653 -21.67 -14.75 36.17
CA SER A 653 -22.24 -14.05 37.34
C SER A 653 -23.11 -14.98 38.21
N ASN A 654 -23.37 -14.58 39.45
CA ASN A 654 -24.37 -15.19 40.33
C ASN A 654 -25.81 -14.69 40.04
N LEU A 655 -26.03 -14.07 38.88
CA LEU A 655 -27.35 -13.60 38.46
C LEU A 655 -28.25 -14.80 38.21
N VAL A 656 -29.01 -15.27 39.20
CA VAL A 656 -30.04 -16.28 38.97
C VAL A 656 -31.32 -15.57 38.56
N VAL A 657 -31.73 -15.78 37.32
CA VAL A 657 -33.08 -15.46 36.92
C VAL A 657 -33.78 -16.78 36.60
N LYS A 658 -35.04 -16.93 37.05
CA LYS A 658 -35.79 -18.17 36.87
C LYS A 658 -35.75 -18.58 35.39
N LYS A 659 -35.48 -19.86 35.13
CA LYS A 659 -35.43 -20.45 33.78
C LYS A 659 -36.68 -20.00 33.00
N PHE A 660 -36.48 -19.16 31.99
CA PHE A 660 -37.56 -18.65 31.15
C PHE A 660 -37.84 -19.63 30.02
N ASP A 661 -39.06 -19.59 29.52
CA ASP A 661 -39.33 -20.02 28.17
C ASP A 661 -38.56 -19.09 27.22
N ASP A 662 -37.73 -19.71 26.37
CA ASP A 662 -36.61 -19.24 25.55
C ASP A 662 -36.74 -17.96 24.69
N GLU A 663 -37.86 -17.24 24.76
CA GLU A 663 -38.17 -16.09 23.89
C GLU A 663 -38.43 -14.78 24.63
N ASN A 664 -38.40 -14.78 25.96
CA ASN A 664 -38.91 -13.67 26.77
C ASN A 664 -37.84 -12.80 27.45
N VAL A 665 -36.64 -12.72 26.87
CA VAL A 665 -35.53 -11.90 27.43
C VAL A 665 -34.85 -11.08 26.34
N ALA A 666 -34.72 -9.77 26.59
CA ALA A 666 -33.88 -8.88 25.80
C ALA A 666 -32.62 -8.51 26.59
N MET A 667 -31.51 -8.33 25.88
CA MET A 667 -30.23 -7.95 26.46
C MET A 667 -29.59 -6.86 25.59
N PHE A 668 -29.04 -5.83 26.21
CA PHE A 668 -28.30 -4.76 25.52
C PHE A 668 -27.19 -4.20 26.42
N THR A 669 -26.22 -3.48 25.84
CA THR A 669 -25.24 -2.68 26.59
C THR A 669 -25.61 -1.20 26.52
N TYR A 670 -25.39 -0.48 27.63
CA TYR A 670 -25.49 0.96 27.65
C TYR A 670 -24.53 1.51 28.70
N GLY A 671 -23.63 2.40 28.27
CA GLY A 671 -22.54 2.88 29.11
C GLY A 671 -21.61 1.74 29.53
N ASP A 672 -21.31 1.68 30.83
CA ASP A 672 -20.43 0.67 31.44
C ASP A 672 -21.19 -0.56 31.95
N LYS A 673 -22.46 -0.72 31.58
CA LYS A 673 -23.33 -1.81 32.04
C LYS A 673 -23.93 -2.62 30.90
N VAL A 674 -24.31 -3.84 31.24
CA VAL A 674 -25.14 -4.74 30.45
C VAL A 674 -26.46 -4.94 31.17
N PHE A 675 -27.55 -4.73 30.43
CA PHE A 675 -28.92 -4.77 30.91
C PHE A 675 -29.62 -6.01 30.37
N VAL A 676 -30.39 -6.68 31.23
CA VAL A 676 -31.22 -7.85 30.91
C VAL A 676 -32.64 -7.55 31.34
N TYR A 677 -33.59 -7.68 30.41
CA TYR A 677 -35.01 -7.54 30.70
C TYR A 677 -35.67 -8.87 30.97
N ASP A 678 -36.32 -8.95 32.12
CA ASP A 678 -37.21 -10.04 32.45
C ASP A 678 -38.64 -9.66 32.03
N ILE A 679 -39.14 -10.20 30.92
CA ILE A 679 -40.51 -9.88 30.44
C ILE A 679 -41.57 -10.42 31.41
N THR A 680 -41.31 -11.53 32.12
CA THR A 680 -42.26 -12.14 33.04
C THR A 680 -42.48 -11.26 34.27
N ASN A 681 -41.40 -10.75 34.86
CA ASN A 681 -41.48 -9.85 36.01
C ASN A 681 -41.59 -8.37 35.60
N LYS A 682 -41.38 -8.05 34.32
CA LYS A 682 -41.28 -6.69 33.77
C LYS A 682 -40.22 -5.85 34.50
N VAL A 683 -39.09 -6.46 34.86
CA VAL A 683 -38.01 -5.82 35.62
C VAL A 683 -36.70 -5.86 34.83
N TRP A 684 -35.98 -4.75 34.84
CA TRP A 684 -34.60 -4.68 34.36
C TRP A 684 -33.62 -5.06 35.46
N LYS A 685 -32.63 -5.86 35.07
CA LYS A 685 -31.45 -6.16 35.89
C LYS A 685 -30.22 -5.70 35.14
N SER A 686 -29.23 -5.20 35.85
CA SER A 686 -27.98 -4.75 35.23
C SER A 686 -26.75 -5.22 36.00
N LEU A 687 -25.65 -5.35 35.28
CA LEU A 687 -24.31 -5.63 35.81
C LEU A 687 -23.28 -4.74 35.11
N PRO A 688 -22.21 -4.29 35.80
CA PRO A 688 -21.07 -3.68 35.14
C PRO A 688 -20.48 -4.63 34.09
N LEU A 689 -20.03 -4.11 32.94
CA LEU A 689 -19.43 -4.91 31.87
C LEU A 689 -18.24 -5.75 32.37
N LEU A 690 -17.45 -5.21 33.31
CA LEU A 690 -16.31 -5.92 33.92
C LEU A 690 -16.69 -6.65 35.23
N PHE A 691 -17.77 -7.43 35.23
CA PHE A 691 -18.19 -8.17 36.43
C PHE A 691 -17.28 -9.37 36.76
N ASN A 692 -17.17 -9.67 38.06
CA ASN A 692 -16.50 -10.86 38.61
C ASN A 692 -17.47 -12.03 38.76
N ALA A 693 -16.95 -13.25 39.00
CA ALA A 693 -17.76 -14.47 39.06
C ALA A 693 -18.89 -14.40 40.12
N ASP A 694 -18.66 -13.66 41.21
CA ASP A 694 -19.62 -13.55 42.30
C ASP A 694 -20.55 -12.34 42.21
N ALA A 695 -20.54 -11.62 41.09
CA ALA A 695 -21.35 -10.41 40.95
C ALA A 695 -22.86 -10.71 41.01
N THR A 696 -23.56 -9.97 41.88
CA THR A 696 -25.02 -9.95 41.98
C THR A 696 -25.56 -8.75 41.23
N ALA A 697 -26.59 -8.94 40.38
CA ALA A 697 -27.18 -7.82 39.65
C ALA A 697 -27.95 -6.89 40.59
N THR A 698 -27.96 -5.61 40.25
CA THR A 698 -28.88 -4.64 40.84
C THR A 698 -30.28 -4.92 40.29
N THR A 699 -31.23 -5.25 41.17
CA THR A 699 -32.64 -5.45 40.79
C THR A 699 -33.38 -4.12 40.78
N GLU A 700 -34.18 -3.88 39.74
CA GLU A 700 -35.10 -2.73 39.61
C GLU A 700 -34.43 -1.37 39.31
N GLU A 701 -33.59 -1.32 38.26
CA GLU A 701 -33.21 -0.02 37.68
C GLU A 701 -34.31 0.50 36.73
N SER A 702 -34.65 1.78 36.84
CA SER A 702 -35.38 2.46 35.77
C SER A 702 -34.55 2.37 34.49
N LEU A 703 -35.19 1.97 33.38
CA LEU A 703 -34.55 1.88 32.07
C LEU A 703 -33.82 3.20 31.78
N PRO A 704 -32.53 3.18 31.42
CA PRO A 704 -31.84 4.41 31.02
C PRO A 704 -32.35 4.97 29.68
N ILE A 705 -33.31 4.30 29.03
CA ILE A 705 -33.79 4.64 27.70
C ILE A 705 -35.31 4.54 27.64
N GLU A 706 -35.96 5.55 27.07
CA GLU A 706 -37.41 5.55 26.87
C GLU A 706 -37.76 4.69 25.64
N LEU A 707 -38.54 3.62 25.85
CA LEU A 707 -39.05 2.77 24.75
C LEU A 707 -40.43 3.23 24.23
N GLY A 708 -40.98 4.29 24.82
CA GLY A 708 -42.30 4.83 24.46
C GLY A 708 -43.40 3.77 24.40
N ALA A 709 -44.23 3.83 23.34
CA ALA A 709 -45.32 2.88 23.10
C ALA A 709 -44.85 1.43 22.86
N TYR A 710 -43.55 1.20 22.69
CA TYR A 710 -42.99 -0.12 22.37
C TYR A 710 -42.55 -0.90 23.61
N ALA A 711 -42.55 -0.28 24.81
CA ALA A 711 -42.11 -0.90 26.06
C ALA A 711 -42.82 -2.22 26.42
N SER A 712 -44.05 -2.43 25.92
CA SER A 712 -44.85 -3.64 26.19
C SER A 712 -44.89 -4.65 25.04
N SER A 713 -44.23 -4.38 23.90
CA SER A 713 -44.38 -5.17 22.67
C SER A 713 -43.08 -5.54 21.96
N PHE A 714 -41.93 -5.21 22.54
CA PHE A 714 -40.64 -5.58 21.96
C PHE A 714 -40.29 -7.05 22.19
N ARG A 715 -39.59 -7.63 21.20
CA ARG A 715 -38.99 -8.97 21.24
C ARG A 715 -37.47 -8.90 21.36
N ASN A 716 -36.85 -7.85 20.84
CA ASN A 716 -35.41 -7.62 20.92
C ASN A 716 -35.12 -6.11 20.85
N ILE A 717 -34.01 -5.68 21.44
CA ILE A 717 -33.57 -4.30 21.53
C ILE A 717 -32.07 -4.25 21.22
N TYR A 718 -31.64 -3.26 20.45
CA TYR A 718 -30.23 -2.90 20.29
C TYR A 718 -30.04 -1.41 20.50
N VAL A 719 -28.99 -1.02 21.21
CA VAL A 719 -28.69 0.38 21.52
C VAL A 719 -27.44 0.82 20.77
N PHE A 720 -27.57 1.88 20.00
CA PHE A 720 -26.46 2.53 19.31
C PHE A 720 -25.79 3.52 20.25
N GLU A 721 -24.79 3.07 21.01
CA GLU A 721 -24.15 3.90 22.03
C GLU A 721 -23.53 5.20 21.49
N ASP A 722 -23.08 5.21 20.23
CA ASP A 722 -22.53 6.39 19.57
C ASP A 722 -23.58 7.51 19.37
N THR A 723 -24.86 7.15 19.26
CA THR A 723 -25.94 8.09 18.96
C THR A 723 -27.02 8.14 20.04
N GLY A 724 -27.01 7.21 20.99
CA GLY A 724 -28.10 6.98 21.94
C GLY A 724 -29.40 6.46 21.30
N ASN A 725 -29.42 6.19 19.99
CA ASN A 725 -30.61 5.65 19.32
C ASN A 725 -30.86 4.19 19.73
N VAL A 726 -32.11 3.74 19.64
CA VAL A 726 -32.51 2.38 19.99
C VAL A 726 -33.28 1.73 18.86
N ALA A 727 -32.79 0.59 18.37
CA ALA A 727 -33.56 -0.29 17.51
C ALA A 727 -34.43 -1.21 18.36
N VAL A 728 -35.74 -1.21 18.11
CA VAL A 728 -36.72 -2.05 18.80
C VAL A 728 -37.39 -2.97 17.78
N PHE A 729 -37.19 -4.28 17.92
CA PHE A 729 -37.86 -5.28 17.10
C PHE A 729 -39.16 -5.74 17.75
N THR A 730 -40.31 -5.56 17.08
CA THR A 730 -41.64 -5.92 17.62
C THR A 730 -42.21 -7.22 17.04
N GLY A 731 -41.44 -7.93 16.22
CA GLY A 731 -41.89 -9.12 15.46
C GLY A 731 -42.21 -8.81 14.00
N SER A 732 -43.01 -7.78 13.73
CA SER A 732 -43.40 -7.38 12.36
C SER A 732 -42.68 -6.14 11.82
N LYS A 733 -41.98 -5.41 12.69
CA LYS A 733 -41.21 -4.22 12.34
C LYS A 733 -40.01 -4.03 13.26
N ILE A 734 -39.00 -3.32 12.75
CA ILE A 734 -37.91 -2.73 13.53
C ILE A 734 -38.17 -1.23 13.56
N VAL A 735 -38.25 -0.66 14.76
CA VAL A 735 -38.47 0.78 14.97
C VAL A 735 -37.18 1.37 15.52
N LEU A 736 -36.65 2.39 14.88
CA LEU A 736 -35.52 3.16 15.36
C LEU A 736 -36.06 4.34 16.16
N LEU A 737 -35.78 4.34 17.46
CA LEU A 737 -36.09 5.42 18.40
C LEU A 737 -34.85 6.30 18.59
N ASP A 738 -35.05 7.59 18.85
CA ASP A 738 -34.01 8.46 19.38
C ASP A 738 -33.83 8.24 20.90
N SER A 739 -32.90 8.99 21.50
CA SER A 739 -32.60 8.92 22.93
C SER A 739 -33.77 9.36 23.83
N THR A 740 -34.79 10.03 23.28
CA THR A 740 -36.02 10.44 23.98
C THR A 740 -37.16 9.44 23.78
N GLY A 741 -36.94 8.34 23.05
CA GLY A 741 -37.96 7.36 22.75
C GLY A 741 -38.91 7.76 21.63
N ALA A 742 -38.64 8.87 20.92
CA ALA A 742 -39.41 9.28 19.75
C ALA A 742 -38.99 8.47 18.52
N GLU A 743 -39.96 8.12 17.67
CA GLU A 743 -39.72 7.34 16.46
C GLU A 743 -38.99 8.15 15.39
N LYS A 744 -37.80 7.70 14.97
CA LYS A 744 -37.02 8.27 13.86
C LYS A 744 -37.31 7.58 12.54
N ALA A 745 -37.42 6.25 12.56
CA ALA A 745 -37.60 5.44 11.37
C ALA A 745 -38.29 4.12 11.70
N MET A 746 -39.01 3.59 10.72
CA MET A 746 -39.67 2.30 10.81
C MET A 746 -39.30 1.42 9.61
N TYR A 747 -38.91 0.19 9.90
CA TYR A 747 -38.58 -0.82 8.90
C TYR A 747 -39.54 -2.00 9.03
N ALA A 748 -40.42 -2.18 8.03
CA ALA A 748 -41.22 -3.41 7.94
C ALA A 748 -40.30 -4.63 7.80
N VAL A 749 -40.61 -5.68 8.56
CA VAL A 749 -39.87 -6.94 8.61
C VAL A 749 -40.80 -8.06 8.17
N SER A 750 -40.37 -8.84 7.18
CA SER A 750 -41.04 -10.07 6.78
C SER A 750 -40.31 -11.26 7.41
N THR A 751 -40.97 -11.96 8.31
CA THR A 751 -40.41 -13.11 9.05
C THR A 751 -41.27 -14.33 8.79
N SER A 752 -40.67 -15.49 8.51
CA SER A 752 -41.44 -16.72 8.36
C SER A 752 -41.85 -17.33 9.71
N ASP A 753 -41.04 -17.15 10.77
CA ASP A 753 -41.25 -17.76 12.09
C ASP A 753 -40.55 -16.95 13.21
N VAL A 754 -39.33 -17.36 13.56
CA VAL A 754 -38.46 -16.77 14.57
C VAL A 754 -37.44 -15.87 13.89
N SER A 755 -37.29 -14.65 14.40
CA SER A 755 -36.32 -13.68 13.94
C SER A 755 -35.50 -13.14 15.10
N ARG A 756 -34.20 -13.00 14.88
CA ARG A 756 -33.27 -12.40 15.81
C ARG A 756 -32.73 -11.12 15.21
N MET A 757 -32.59 -10.11 16.04
CA MET A 757 -31.99 -8.83 15.70
C MET A 757 -30.74 -8.65 16.55
N GLY A 758 -29.71 -8.08 15.93
CA GLY A 758 -28.58 -7.49 16.61
C GLY A 758 -28.16 -6.22 15.88
N GLY A 759 -27.20 -5.51 16.44
CA GLY A 759 -26.63 -4.35 15.79
C GLY A 759 -25.14 -4.48 15.57
N GLY A 760 -24.65 -3.59 14.70
CA GLY A 760 -23.26 -3.45 14.32
C GLY A 760 -22.74 -2.05 14.60
N LYS A 761 -21.42 -1.92 14.48
CA LYS A 761 -20.73 -0.64 14.60
C LYS A 761 -21.17 0.30 13.49
N GLY A 762 -21.34 1.58 13.79
CA GLY A 762 -21.57 2.62 12.79
C GLY A 762 -23.01 2.80 12.29
N GLY A 763 -24.00 2.22 12.97
CA GLY A 763 -25.43 2.40 12.64
C GLY A 763 -26.02 1.28 11.79
N TYR A 764 -25.57 0.03 11.96
CA TYR A 764 -26.14 -1.11 11.24
C TYR A 764 -27.01 -1.98 12.13
N ILE A 765 -28.10 -2.49 11.56
CA ILE A 765 -28.96 -3.51 12.19
C ILE A 765 -28.90 -4.77 11.33
N TYR A 766 -28.71 -5.91 11.98
CA TYR A 766 -28.79 -7.22 11.35
C TYR A 766 -30.04 -7.92 11.87
N TYR A 767 -30.87 -8.47 11.00
CA TYR A 767 -31.96 -9.34 11.43
C TYR A 767 -32.15 -10.55 10.53
N THR A 768 -32.46 -11.70 11.11
CA THR A 768 -32.73 -12.93 10.34
C THR A 768 -34.20 -12.97 9.89
N THR A 769 -34.51 -13.28 8.64
CA THR A 769 -35.91 -13.45 8.17
C THR A 769 -36.47 -14.86 8.41
N ASN A 770 -35.59 -15.85 8.52
CA ASN A 770 -35.91 -17.26 8.76
C ASN A 770 -34.84 -17.89 9.69
N ALA A 771 -34.95 -17.69 11.01
CA ALA A 771 -33.93 -18.17 11.94
C ALA A 771 -33.99 -19.69 12.21
N GLN A 772 -35.09 -20.38 11.91
CA GLN A 772 -35.34 -21.76 12.31
C GLN A 772 -35.64 -22.67 11.12
N GLY A 773 -35.17 -23.93 11.16
CA GLY A 773 -35.57 -24.98 10.22
C GLY A 773 -35.07 -24.83 8.77
N THR A 774 -34.27 -23.79 8.48
CA THR A 774 -33.67 -23.55 7.16
C THR A 774 -32.18 -23.88 7.15
N LYS A 775 -31.73 -24.51 6.06
CA LYS A 775 -30.30 -24.74 5.78
C LYS A 775 -29.57 -23.47 5.33
N ASN A 776 -30.30 -22.44 4.94
CA ASN A 776 -29.77 -21.19 4.42
C ASN A 776 -30.53 -20.02 5.08
N PRO A 777 -30.20 -19.69 6.34
CA PRO A 777 -30.81 -18.53 6.99
C PRO A 777 -30.41 -17.26 6.25
N THR A 778 -31.38 -16.36 6.11
CA THR A 778 -31.27 -15.10 5.41
C THR A 778 -31.20 -13.98 6.46
N VAL A 779 -30.19 -13.14 6.36
CA VAL A 779 -29.96 -11.97 7.21
C VAL A 779 -30.17 -10.72 6.39
N VAL A 780 -31.03 -9.82 6.85
CA VAL A 780 -31.18 -8.49 6.28
C VAL A 780 -30.35 -7.51 7.10
N VAL A 781 -29.54 -6.73 6.39
CA VAL A 781 -28.74 -5.62 6.92
C VAL A 781 -29.49 -4.33 6.65
N ILE A 782 -29.68 -3.50 7.67
CA ILE A 782 -30.26 -2.17 7.56
C ILE A 782 -29.18 -1.15 7.93
N ASP A 783 -28.88 -0.23 7.01
CA ASP A 783 -28.13 0.98 7.29
C ASP A 783 -29.09 2.03 7.87
N THR A 784 -28.98 2.32 9.17
CA THR A 784 -29.90 3.25 9.82
C THR A 784 -29.65 4.70 9.44
N LYS A 785 -28.46 5.03 8.92
CA LYS A 785 -28.12 6.39 8.49
C LYS A 785 -28.75 6.70 7.14
N ASN A 786 -28.68 5.74 6.22
CA ASN A 786 -29.12 5.92 4.83
C ASN A 786 -30.45 5.24 4.49
N GLY A 787 -31.01 4.46 5.41
CA GLY A 787 -32.23 3.67 5.20
C GLY A 787 -32.09 2.51 4.21
N ARG A 788 -30.87 2.22 3.72
CA ARG A 788 -30.58 1.16 2.74
C ARG A 788 -30.71 -0.21 3.38
N ARG A 789 -31.20 -1.17 2.59
CA ARG A 789 -31.37 -2.57 3.01
C ARG A 789 -30.69 -3.50 2.03
N THR A 790 -29.97 -4.48 2.56
CA THR A 790 -29.40 -5.59 1.77
C THR A 790 -29.75 -6.91 2.41
N THR A 791 -30.04 -7.92 1.59
CA THR A 791 -30.38 -9.26 2.05
C THR A 791 -29.21 -10.20 1.77
N LEU A 792 -28.74 -10.88 2.80
CA LEU A 792 -27.64 -11.83 2.78
C LEU A 792 -28.20 -13.23 2.98
N THR A 793 -27.78 -14.19 2.18
CA THR A 793 -28.03 -15.60 2.47
C THR A 793 -26.79 -16.20 3.08
N LEU A 794 -26.86 -16.68 4.33
CA LEU A 794 -25.76 -17.36 5.00
C LEU A 794 -25.59 -18.75 4.35
N PRO A 795 -24.49 -19.03 3.63
CA PRO A 795 -24.38 -20.23 2.83
C PRO A 795 -24.13 -21.47 3.68
N ASN A 796 -24.75 -22.56 3.23
CA ASN A 796 -24.38 -23.95 3.49
C ASN A 796 -23.75 -24.16 4.87
N VAL A 797 -24.52 -23.81 5.91
CA VAL A 797 -24.43 -24.50 7.21
C VAL A 797 -24.85 -25.95 6.94
N SER A 798 -23.98 -26.71 6.27
CA SER A 798 -24.13 -28.15 6.04
C SER A 798 -24.17 -28.91 7.38
N GLN A 799 -23.78 -28.24 8.46
CA GLN A 799 -23.95 -28.65 9.85
C GLN A 799 -25.23 -28.12 10.53
N ASN A 800 -26.14 -27.44 9.83
CA ASN A 800 -27.50 -27.15 10.32
C ASN A 800 -28.40 -28.35 10.05
N PRO A 801 -28.59 -29.26 11.02
CA PRO A 801 -29.70 -30.19 10.93
C PRO A 801 -31.01 -29.41 10.88
N SER A 802 -32.07 -30.00 10.34
CA SER A 802 -33.40 -29.37 10.23
C SER A 802 -34.00 -28.92 11.58
N ASN A 803 -33.40 -29.30 12.71
CA ASN A 803 -33.78 -28.96 14.09
C ASN A 803 -32.89 -27.87 14.72
N SER A 804 -32.27 -27.01 13.92
CA SER A 804 -31.47 -25.88 14.40
C SER A 804 -32.20 -24.53 14.32
N LYS A 805 -31.84 -23.59 15.21
CA LYS A 805 -32.29 -22.19 15.19
C LYS A 805 -31.12 -21.22 15.42
N ILE A 806 -31.09 -20.08 14.73
CA ILE A 806 -30.26 -18.93 15.10
C ILE A 806 -30.88 -18.27 16.33
N SER A 807 -30.13 -18.20 17.42
CA SER A 807 -30.58 -17.61 18.69
C SER A 807 -30.11 -16.18 18.89
N SER A 808 -28.96 -15.80 18.34
CA SER A 808 -28.48 -14.42 18.32
C SER A 808 -27.69 -14.12 17.04
N ILE A 809 -27.57 -12.84 16.73
CA ILE A 809 -26.74 -12.31 15.64
C ILE A 809 -26.08 -11.03 16.14
N PHE A 810 -24.78 -10.86 15.92
CA PHE A 810 -24.01 -9.72 16.38
C PHE A 810 -22.75 -9.53 15.53
N GLU A 811 -22.14 -8.34 15.59
CA GLU A 811 -20.85 -8.08 14.97
C GLU A 811 -19.73 -8.29 15.99
N LEU A 812 -18.65 -8.98 15.59
CA LEU A 812 -17.43 -9.14 16.39
C LEU A 812 -16.22 -8.82 15.51
N ASN A 813 -15.48 -7.75 15.85
CA ASN A 813 -14.28 -7.33 15.13
C ASN A 813 -14.46 -7.27 13.60
N GLY A 814 -15.55 -6.64 13.13
CA GLY A 814 -15.83 -6.53 11.69
C GLY A 814 -16.25 -7.85 11.04
N THR A 815 -16.67 -8.85 11.81
CA THR A 815 -17.19 -10.13 11.32
C THR A 815 -18.63 -10.32 11.78
N LEU A 816 -19.52 -10.79 10.89
CA LEU A 816 -20.90 -11.11 11.27
C LEU A 816 -20.91 -12.48 11.95
N CYS A 817 -21.26 -12.51 13.24
CA CYS A 817 -21.36 -13.71 14.03
C CYS A 817 -22.82 -14.02 14.39
N TYR A 818 -23.15 -15.29 14.49
CA TYR A 818 -24.45 -15.76 14.94
C TYR A 818 -24.31 -17.00 15.79
N SER A 819 -25.13 -17.10 16.83
CA SER A 819 -25.21 -18.31 17.63
C SER A 819 -26.24 -19.26 17.03
N LEU A 820 -25.79 -20.47 16.74
CA LEU A 820 -26.60 -21.53 16.22
C LEU A 820 -26.88 -22.53 17.33
N PHE A 821 -28.15 -22.77 17.59
CA PHE A 821 -28.65 -23.75 18.55
C PHE A 821 -29.16 -24.97 17.81
N LYS A 822 -28.74 -26.17 18.22
CA LYS A 822 -29.15 -27.45 17.67
C LYS A 822 -29.86 -28.27 18.74
N TRP A 823 -31.07 -28.76 18.45
CA TRP A 823 -31.84 -29.66 19.32
C TRP A 823 -31.88 -31.08 18.75
N ASP A 824 -30.97 -31.96 19.13
CA ASP A 824 -30.96 -33.35 18.61
C ASP A 824 -31.79 -34.35 19.44
N GLY A 825 -32.44 -33.89 20.51
CA GLY A 825 -33.30 -34.68 21.39
C GLY A 825 -32.57 -35.36 22.55
N THR A 826 -31.23 -35.39 22.53
CA THR A 826 -30.40 -36.07 23.55
C THR A 826 -29.29 -35.19 24.13
N THR A 827 -28.75 -34.28 23.32
CA THR A 827 -27.65 -33.36 23.62
C THR A 827 -27.83 -32.11 22.78
N ASP A 828 -28.66 -31.21 23.27
CA ASP A 828 -28.74 -29.89 22.67
C ASP A 828 -27.37 -29.18 22.78
N SER A 829 -26.99 -28.41 21.77
CA SER A 829 -25.71 -27.70 21.74
C SER A 829 -25.82 -26.36 21.03
N SER A 830 -25.05 -25.37 21.47
CA SER A 830 -24.89 -24.10 20.76
C SER A 830 -23.45 -23.87 20.30
N ASN A 831 -23.30 -23.34 19.10
CA ASN A 831 -22.03 -22.88 18.55
C ASN A 831 -22.17 -21.46 18.01
N ILE A 832 -21.15 -20.62 18.23
CA ILE A 832 -21.03 -19.34 17.53
C ILE A 832 -20.30 -19.60 16.22
N GLN A 833 -20.94 -19.21 15.12
CA GLN A 833 -20.35 -19.18 13.80
C GLN A 833 -20.12 -17.75 13.39
N CYS A 834 -18.96 -17.48 12.82
CA CYS A 834 -18.63 -16.17 12.30
C CYS A 834 -18.36 -16.30 10.80
N VAL A 835 -18.98 -15.42 10.03
CA VAL A 835 -18.81 -15.35 8.58
C VAL A 835 -17.94 -14.13 8.30
N ASN A 836 -16.71 -14.40 7.88
CA ASN A 836 -15.84 -13.34 7.39
C ASN A 836 -16.32 -12.90 6.01
N LEU A 837 -16.71 -11.64 5.91
CA LEU A 837 -17.29 -11.04 4.72
C LEU A 837 -16.20 -10.53 3.76
N SER A 838 -14.91 -10.59 4.14
CA SER A 838 -13.78 -10.13 3.32
C SER A 838 -13.40 -11.05 2.15
N ASN A 839 -14.04 -12.22 1.99
CA ASN A 839 -13.71 -13.21 0.95
C ASN A 839 -14.54 -13.04 -0.35
N LEU A 840 -15.07 -11.84 -0.61
CA LEU A 840 -15.97 -11.59 -1.72
C LEU A 840 -15.23 -11.03 -2.93
N LYS A 841 -15.40 -11.70 -4.08
CA LYS A 841 -15.00 -11.14 -5.37
C LYS A 841 -16.00 -10.05 -5.75
N TYR A 842 -15.50 -8.83 -5.94
CA TYR A 842 -16.20 -7.84 -6.73
C TYR A 842 -16.40 -8.40 -8.15
N ALA A 843 -17.65 -8.54 -8.58
CA ALA A 843 -17.95 -8.25 -9.98
C ALA A 843 -17.70 -6.74 -10.13
N ALA A 844 -16.87 -6.36 -11.10
CA ALA A 844 -16.52 -4.97 -11.37
C ALA A 844 -17.76 -4.07 -11.33
N PRO A 845 -17.69 -2.84 -10.79
CA PRO A 845 -18.83 -1.94 -10.83
C PRO A 845 -19.25 -1.75 -12.28
N HIS A 846 -20.53 -2.04 -12.55
CA HIS A 846 -21.16 -1.75 -13.83
C HIS A 846 -20.98 -0.25 -14.10
N LYS A 847 -20.56 0.06 -15.33
CA LYS A 847 -20.11 1.36 -15.85
C LYS A 847 -21.13 2.51 -15.77
N GLU A 848 -22.29 2.31 -15.14
CA GLU A 848 -23.41 3.26 -15.12
C GLU A 848 -23.55 4.03 -13.79
N THR A 849 -22.76 3.72 -12.76
CA THR A 849 -22.83 4.48 -11.48
C THR A 849 -21.98 5.77 -11.50
N GLU A 850 -20.99 5.87 -12.38
CA GLU A 850 -20.21 7.11 -12.58
C GLU A 850 -21.03 8.19 -13.31
N GLU A 851 -21.99 7.79 -14.14
CA GLU A 851 -22.85 8.72 -14.89
C GLU A 851 -24.01 9.29 -14.05
N LEU A 852 -24.37 8.67 -12.92
CA LEU A 852 -25.44 9.16 -12.03
C LEU A 852 -24.95 10.01 -10.84
N THR A 853 -23.63 10.09 -10.61
CA THR A 853 -23.07 10.95 -9.55
C THR A 853 -22.78 12.38 -10.06
N ASN A 854 -22.81 12.60 -11.38
CA ASN A 854 -22.63 13.90 -12.04
C ASN A 854 -23.97 14.58 -12.43
N ALA A 855 -25.09 14.18 -11.83
CA ALA A 855 -26.38 14.84 -11.98
C ALA A 855 -26.95 15.26 -10.61
N ASN A 856 -26.31 16.27 -10.01
CA ASN A 856 -26.95 17.34 -9.24
C ASN A 856 -25.95 18.47 -9.01
#